data_AF-A0A317ZEW6-F1
#
_entry.id   AF-A0A317ZEW6-F1
#
_cell.length_a   1.000
_cell.length_b   1.000
_cell.length_c   1.000
_cell.angle_alpha   90.00
_cell.angle_beta   90.00
_cell.angle_gamma   90.00
#
_symmetry.space_group_name_H-M   'P 1'
#
loop_
_entity.id
_entity.type
_entity.pdbx_description
1 polymer ?
#
loop_
_entity_poly.entity_id
_entity_poly.type
_entity_poly.pdbx_seq_one_letter_code
_entity_poly.pdbx_strand_id
1 'polypeptide(L)'
;MTKINFHLPKFALGLIIALSLGFGSQAQAVEGSDYYKEGYQPMFNPYPKDFGRRSGVWKIRYFGPVGIGIDLKRPGMTMEINNVEEGSPADKTGKLKKGQIIESINGVVLKDFDPRIILGNIITEAEATDGVIDLKIKGQGNVRVNIPVMGAYSDTWPVNCAKSDKIVRNLADLIAEQDKPSWGSVLFLLSTGEEKDLAVVRRWMQDIEQVGGITWEIGYSGIGVCEYYLRTGDKSVLPVIKKATEDLKDRMYQGGWSGRGMPAAFTYSTGTGQVHASGIYAMNFLLMARLCGVEVDDYALRESLKQFYRFGGRGNVAYGNGTPEGGFRDNGKTSGLAMAMAVAAQLTPEGENSVYAQARDNSAMKAFYATNWFHAAHTGGGMGEIWHHGAMALMREKRPIPYRSYHDTRRWVMDLSRRHDGSVAIEGMDDRYNRSLTDASAGRDWGTFFALTYTYPRKNLQLWGAPRSPYAKTFQLPKRPWGNAADDVFNSPDPIYIGEALGLTKEELLNEKVPTDASVPVLNAVNDPATTEKEMFKYILHPEYGIRHAAMRGVVKQGWTHLVVPLLQSGDPRLREAGLLTMAGMFKGRPFSDDQLTTEMFDLVSQIVEDPNESWWVAMYAIQALRRADIDRIAQHRERLLEFLEYDSVWVQEQAVLTLCKLIPERDHYETVLPPVVKMVTSFAIDEPSRNTTRELQQTIAGANRDIQEYASPILKKAYLSLPDQLADPYTGASPKRGAKTIRARIGNIVQQVPEGEEFVRRIPRTTLESYKSGRDADMYQFQGRFEPNDQLIGTWEWAIWPPANKPGEIDDKVESWLKNNLKDGKATIKGSKDTLKIEPNGKTTKSGYYRNHFWSGNMLVGMDVDQALQMEIRTYEGIDFLIVERGGKFGGDPDDEGTDAIPDDWHPGYHIYMRTD
;
A
#
# COMPACT_ATOMS: atom_id res chain seq x y z
N MET A 1 49.80 17.04 -8.61
CA MET A 1 50.14 17.69 -9.89
C MET A 1 49.91 16.62 -10.95
N THR A 2 48.95 16.70 -11.86
CA THR A 2 48.55 17.80 -12.75
C THR A 2 47.04 17.74 -12.98
N LYS A 3 46.37 18.90 -12.96
CA LYS A 3 44.93 19.09 -13.11
C LYS A 3 44.50 18.96 -14.58
N ILE A 4 43.37 18.30 -14.84
CA ILE A 4 42.53 18.59 -16.00
C ILE A 4 41.08 18.68 -15.51
N ASN A 5 40.43 19.80 -15.77
CA ASN A 5 39.07 20.17 -15.41
C ASN A 5 38.41 20.75 -16.66
N PHE A 6 37.29 20.19 -17.13
CA PHE A 6 36.24 20.86 -17.92
C PHE A 6 34.97 19.97 -17.80
N HIS A 7 34.01 20.31 -16.95
CA HIS A 7 32.79 21.08 -17.27
C HIS A 7 31.90 20.45 -18.35
N LEU A 8 30.88 19.70 -17.90
CA LEU A 8 29.70 19.32 -18.67
C LEU A 8 28.45 19.95 -18.01
N PRO A 9 27.66 20.75 -18.74
CA PRO A 9 26.47 21.40 -18.21
C PRO A 9 25.22 20.50 -18.24
N LYS A 10 24.30 20.85 -17.35
CA LYS A 10 23.06 20.18 -16.94
C LYS A 10 22.07 19.99 -18.10
N PHE A 11 21.56 18.77 -18.27
CA PHE A 11 20.28 18.49 -18.93
C PHE A 11 19.27 17.97 -17.88
N ALA A 12 18.10 18.60 -17.84
CA ALA A 12 17.03 18.37 -16.89
C ALA A 12 16.15 17.18 -17.32
N LEU A 13 16.04 16.19 -16.44
CA LEU A 13 15.11 15.06 -16.55
C LEU A 13 13.80 15.45 -15.86
N GLY A 14 12.70 15.47 -16.62
CA GLY A 14 11.35 15.78 -16.13
C GLY A 14 10.81 14.71 -15.19
N LEU A 15 10.28 15.18 -14.05
CA LEU A 15 9.74 14.41 -12.93
C LEU A 15 8.52 13.55 -13.33
N ILE A 16 8.71 12.23 -13.35
CA ILE A 16 7.68 11.27 -12.95
C ILE A 16 7.77 11.21 -11.42
N ILE A 17 6.85 11.85 -10.70
CA ILE A 17 6.71 11.63 -9.26
C ILE A 17 5.99 10.29 -9.06
N ALA A 18 6.71 9.20 -9.33
CA ALA A 18 6.57 8.03 -8.50
C ALA A 18 7.13 8.46 -7.14
N LEU A 19 6.29 8.58 -6.11
CA LEU A 19 6.75 8.62 -4.73
C LEU A 19 7.30 7.24 -4.35
N SER A 20 8.36 6.80 -5.04
CA SER A 20 9.43 6.06 -4.42
C SER A 20 10.10 7.02 -3.43
N LEU A 21 9.44 7.22 -2.28
CA LEU A 21 10.14 7.69 -1.09
C LEU A 21 11.40 6.85 -1.00
N GLY A 22 12.57 7.48 -0.93
CA GLY A 22 13.84 6.77 -0.79
C GLY A 22 13.79 5.86 0.44
N PHE A 23 13.43 4.59 0.25
CA PHE A 23 13.31 3.59 1.30
C PHE A 23 14.67 2.92 1.54
N GLY A 24 15.67 3.75 1.80
CA GLY A 24 16.95 3.36 2.36
C GLY A 24 17.12 4.08 3.69
N SER A 25 16.72 3.45 4.77
CA SER A 25 17.22 3.80 6.10
C SER A 25 17.37 2.51 6.87
N GLN A 26 18.56 1.91 6.78
CA GLN A 26 19.05 1.12 7.90
C GLN A 26 19.05 2.08 9.11
N ALA A 27 18.52 1.64 10.24
CA ALA A 27 18.77 2.32 11.50
C ALA A 27 20.22 1.99 11.88
N GLN A 28 21.15 2.79 11.34
CA GLN A 28 22.53 2.82 11.81
C GLN A 28 22.57 3.53 13.15
N ALA A 29 23.65 3.28 13.92
CA ALA A 29 23.96 4.09 15.10
C ALA A 29 23.85 5.57 14.73
N VAL A 30 23.41 6.38 15.69
CA VAL A 30 23.32 7.82 15.46
C VAL A 30 24.73 8.42 15.36
N GLU A 31 25.38 8.29 14.21
CA GLU A 31 26.69 8.87 13.94
C GLU A 31 26.55 10.38 13.71
N GLY A 32 27.38 11.17 14.41
CA GLY A 32 27.45 12.62 14.25
C GLY A 32 26.35 13.43 14.94
N SER A 33 25.69 12.87 15.97
CA SER A 33 24.77 13.61 16.83
C SER A 33 25.39 13.89 18.20
N ASP A 34 25.41 15.15 18.63
CA ASP A 34 25.84 15.52 19.99
C ASP A 34 24.77 15.24 21.06
N TYR A 35 23.52 15.01 20.64
CA TYR A 35 22.38 14.75 21.54
C TYR A 35 22.26 13.31 22.06
N TYR A 36 22.43 12.29 21.19
CA TYR A 36 22.20 10.90 21.55
C TYR A 36 23.44 10.29 22.20
N LYS A 37 23.25 9.39 23.17
CA LYS A 37 24.36 8.68 23.79
C LYS A 37 25.11 7.88 22.72
N GLU A 38 26.43 7.87 22.80
CA GLU A 38 27.26 7.04 21.92
C GLU A 38 26.79 5.58 21.92
N GLY A 39 26.59 5.01 20.73
CA GLY A 39 26.08 3.65 20.55
C GLY A 39 24.56 3.49 20.72
N TYR A 40 23.80 4.54 21.03
CA TYR A 40 22.35 4.46 21.11
C TYR A 40 21.72 4.16 19.75
N GLN A 41 20.81 3.19 19.73
CA GLN A 41 20.00 2.82 18.57
C GLN A 41 18.55 3.21 18.82
N PRO A 42 18.02 4.23 18.13
CA PRO A 42 16.63 4.61 18.25
C PRO A 42 15.70 3.46 17.89
N MET A 43 14.76 3.17 18.79
CA MET A 43 13.88 2.02 18.62
C MET A 43 12.79 2.25 17.57
N PHE A 44 12.33 3.48 17.40
CA PHE A 44 11.26 3.83 16.46
C PHE A 44 11.81 4.65 15.29
N ASN A 45 11.49 4.25 14.07
CA ASN A 45 11.91 4.90 12.84
C ASN A 45 10.65 5.32 12.05
N PRO A 46 10.46 6.62 11.77
CA PRO A 46 11.37 7.72 12.05
C PRO A 46 11.50 8.09 13.54
N TYR A 47 12.67 8.64 13.87
CA TYR A 47 12.99 9.27 15.17
C TYR A 47 13.41 10.73 14.98
N PRO A 48 13.31 11.57 16.04
CA PRO A 48 13.85 12.92 16.06
C PRO A 48 15.35 12.93 15.71
N LYS A 49 15.76 13.52 14.59
CA LYS A 49 17.18 13.62 14.22
C LYS A 49 17.75 14.96 14.64
N ASP A 50 18.98 14.97 15.16
CA ASP A 50 19.64 16.22 15.58
C ASP A 50 20.56 16.84 14.49
N PHE A 51 20.70 16.16 13.35
CA PHE A 51 21.68 16.48 12.30
C PHE A 51 21.10 16.27 10.88
N GLY A 52 21.78 16.81 9.86
CA GLY A 52 21.46 16.60 8.43
C GLY A 52 20.86 17.80 7.68
N ARG A 53 20.84 17.72 6.33
CA ARG A 53 20.55 18.84 5.41
C ARG A 53 19.06 19.14 5.12
N ARG A 54 18.11 18.36 5.63
CA ARG A 54 16.67 18.66 5.46
C ARG A 54 16.17 19.48 6.65
N SER A 55 15.77 20.72 6.37
CA SER A 55 15.12 21.64 7.31
C SER A 55 13.94 20.98 8.01
N GLY A 56 13.92 20.96 9.35
CA GLY A 56 12.69 20.57 10.06
C GLY A 56 12.90 20.31 11.55
N VAL A 57 12.30 21.19 12.34
CA VAL A 57 11.87 20.94 13.73
C VAL A 57 11.09 19.62 13.79
N TRP A 58 11.31 18.79 14.83
CA TRP A 58 10.40 17.68 15.11
C TRP A 58 9.27 18.18 15.98
N LYS A 59 8.03 18.15 15.47
CA LYS A 59 6.86 18.63 16.20
C LYS A 59 6.25 17.50 17.02
N ILE A 60 6.22 17.69 18.33
CA ILE A 60 5.35 16.96 19.26
C ILE A 60 4.09 17.80 19.38
N ARG A 61 3.00 17.33 18.78
CA ARG A 61 1.79 18.13 18.68
C ARG A 61 1.08 18.23 20.03
N TYR A 62 1.02 17.12 20.75
CA TYR A 62 0.41 17.01 22.06
C TYR A 62 1.47 16.58 23.07
N PHE A 63 1.73 17.44 24.04
CA PHE A 63 2.42 17.04 25.26
C PHE A 63 1.41 16.55 26.30
N GLY A 64 0.62 15.55 25.92
CA GLY A 64 -0.34 14.92 26.80
C GLY A 64 -1.41 15.89 27.36
N PRO A 65 -1.85 15.68 28.62
CA PRO A 65 -2.87 16.52 29.26
C PRO A 65 -2.35 17.91 29.69
N VAL A 66 -1.09 18.26 29.42
CA VAL A 66 -0.53 19.57 29.75
C VAL A 66 -1.19 20.68 28.93
N GLY A 67 -1.50 20.39 27.65
CA GLY A 67 -2.12 21.33 26.72
C GLY A 67 -1.14 22.29 26.05
N ILE A 68 0.07 21.82 25.76
CA ILE A 68 1.02 22.50 24.87
C ILE A 68 1.53 21.53 23.81
N GLY A 69 1.92 22.06 22.65
CA GLY A 69 2.79 21.35 21.71
C GLY A 69 4.24 21.79 21.90
N ILE A 70 5.19 20.91 21.56
CA ILE A 70 6.62 21.13 21.71
C ILE A 70 7.32 20.91 20.35
N ASP A 71 7.99 21.94 19.88
CA ASP A 71 8.89 21.92 18.75
C ASP A 71 10.31 21.56 19.24
N LEU A 72 10.84 20.42 18.78
CA LEU A 72 12.23 20.01 19.04
C LEU A 72 13.13 20.57 17.94
N LYS A 73 13.83 21.67 18.25
CA LYS A 73 14.68 22.41 17.32
C LYS A 73 16.11 21.87 17.31
N ARG A 74 16.71 21.86 16.12
CA ARG A 74 18.10 21.46 15.91
C ARG A 74 19.04 22.67 15.92
N PRO A 75 20.33 22.50 16.28
CA PRO A 75 20.88 21.32 16.96
C PRO A 75 20.50 21.28 18.46
N GLY A 76 20.72 20.16 19.12
CA GLY A 76 20.55 19.94 20.56
C GLY A 76 19.14 19.62 21.03
N MET A 77 18.18 19.38 20.12
CA MET A 77 16.76 19.13 20.47
C MET A 77 16.15 20.17 21.43
N THR A 78 16.47 21.45 21.22
CA THR A 78 15.94 22.54 22.06
C THR A 78 14.42 22.52 22.03
N MET A 79 13.80 22.49 23.22
CA MET A 79 12.34 22.50 23.36
C MET A 79 11.79 23.91 23.23
N GLU A 80 10.94 24.16 22.24
CA GLU A 80 10.18 25.41 22.10
C GLU A 80 8.67 25.13 22.14
N ILE A 81 7.91 25.95 22.85
CA ILE A 81 6.44 25.85 22.86
C ILE A 81 5.90 26.16 21.45
N ASN A 82 5.26 25.18 20.82
CA ASN A 82 4.65 25.31 19.49
C ASN A 82 3.27 26.00 19.55
N ASN A 83 2.48 25.65 20.56
CA ASN A 83 1.14 26.17 20.82
C ASN A 83 0.77 25.95 22.29
N VAL A 84 -0.23 26.71 22.75
CA VAL A 84 -0.93 26.49 24.02
C VAL A 84 -2.40 26.26 23.66
N GLU A 85 -2.97 25.17 24.14
CA GLU A 85 -4.35 24.78 23.86
C GLU A 85 -5.32 25.56 24.75
N GLU A 86 -6.34 26.17 24.16
CA GLU A 86 -7.35 26.94 24.90
C GLU A 86 -8.04 26.07 25.97
N GLY A 87 -8.23 26.63 27.17
CA GLY A 87 -8.90 25.96 28.29
C GLY A 87 -8.06 24.89 28.99
N SER A 88 -6.87 24.59 28.48
CA SER A 88 -5.97 23.58 29.05
C SER A 88 -5.32 24.00 30.37
N PRO A 89 -4.71 23.05 31.13
CA PRO A 89 -3.91 23.38 32.30
C PRO A 89 -2.82 24.42 32.04
N ALA A 90 -2.15 24.34 30.88
CA ALA A 90 -1.14 25.30 30.47
C ALA A 90 -1.71 26.70 30.23
N ASP A 91 -2.84 26.80 29.54
CA ASP A 91 -3.52 28.08 29.25
C ASP A 91 -3.97 28.78 30.54
N LYS A 92 -4.52 28.03 31.49
CA LYS A 92 -4.94 28.54 32.80
C LYS A 92 -3.82 29.18 33.61
N THR A 93 -2.56 28.92 33.30
CA THR A 93 -1.44 29.62 33.95
C THR A 93 -1.34 31.09 33.53
N GLY A 94 -1.83 31.45 32.34
CA GLY A 94 -1.67 32.77 31.72
C GLY A 94 -0.21 33.17 31.43
N LYS A 95 0.73 32.23 31.58
CA LYS A 95 2.19 32.49 31.59
C LYS A 95 2.92 31.87 30.41
N LEU A 96 2.27 30.93 29.71
CA LEU A 96 2.84 30.18 28.60
C LEU A 96 2.35 30.74 27.27
N LYS A 97 3.24 30.80 26.28
CA LYS A 97 2.95 31.26 24.93
C LYS A 97 3.89 30.61 23.91
N LYS A 98 3.43 30.53 22.67
CA LYS A 98 4.22 30.07 21.53
C LYS A 98 5.57 30.79 21.45
N GLY A 99 6.63 30.04 21.15
CA GLY A 99 7.98 30.54 20.95
C GLY A 99 8.84 30.60 22.22
N GLN A 100 8.28 30.31 23.41
CA GLN A 100 9.09 30.21 24.64
C GLN A 100 9.95 28.95 24.64
N ILE A 101 11.20 29.10 25.10
CA ILE A 101 12.14 27.98 25.25
C ILE A 101 12.00 27.36 26.63
N ILE A 102 11.82 26.04 26.65
CA ILE A 102 11.80 25.22 27.85
C ILE A 102 13.22 24.69 28.08
N GLU A 103 13.84 25.05 29.20
CA GLU A 103 15.18 24.58 29.56
C GLU A 103 15.14 23.18 30.18
N SER A 104 14.12 22.89 30.98
CA SER A 104 13.86 21.58 31.58
C SER A 104 12.39 21.44 31.97
N ILE A 105 11.92 20.20 32.14
CA ILE A 105 10.59 19.87 32.63
C ILE A 105 10.76 18.95 33.84
N ASN A 106 10.23 19.32 35.00
CA ASN A 106 10.46 18.60 36.26
C ASN A 106 11.95 18.37 36.58
N GLY A 107 12.81 19.31 36.19
CA GLY A 107 14.26 19.19 36.32
C GLY A 107 14.93 18.26 35.30
N VAL A 108 14.17 17.55 34.46
CA VAL A 108 14.67 16.69 33.40
C VAL A 108 14.97 17.50 32.15
N VAL A 109 16.13 17.25 31.55
CA VAL A 109 16.55 17.79 30.25
C VAL A 109 16.50 16.69 29.19
N LEU A 110 16.21 17.05 27.94
CA LEU A 110 16.27 16.12 26.83
C LEU A 110 17.75 15.86 26.49
N LYS A 111 18.19 14.61 26.64
CA LYS A 111 19.52 14.15 26.25
C LYS A 111 19.56 12.62 26.18
N ASP A 112 20.57 12.09 25.52
CA ASP A 112 21.00 10.69 25.51
C ASP A 112 20.03 9.68 24.84
N PHE A 113 18.72 9.91 24.88
CA PHE A 113 17.66 8.97 24.47
C PHE A 113 16.57 9.66 23.62
N ASP A 114 15.69 8.86 23.00
CA ASP A 114 14.56 9.37 22.23
C ASP A 114 13.70 10.35 23.07
N PRO A 115 13.62 11.64 22.68
CA PRO A 115 12.97 12.65 23.49
C PRO A 115 11.46 12.40 23.66
N ARG A 116 10.82 11.67 22.73
CA ARG A 116 9.41 11.30 22.86
C ARG A 116 9.15 10.41 24.07
N ILE A 117 10.06 9.46 24.31
CA ILE A 117 9.99 8.53 25.44
C ILE A 117 10.18 9.29 26.75
N ILE A 118 11.15 10.21 26.79
CA ILE A 118 11.41 11.05 27.96
C ILE A 118 10.16 11.88 28.30
N LEU A 119 9.58 12.56 27.31
CA LEU A 119 8.37 13.37 27.49
C LEU A 119 7.18 12.54 27.98
N GLY A 120 6.93 11.37 27.39
CA GLY A 120 5.87 10.45 27.85
C GLY A 120 6.08 9.97 29.29
N ASN A 121 7.33 9.70 29.69
CA ASN A 121 7.64 9.29 31.06
C ASN A 121 7.40 10.41 32.08
N ILE A 122 7.70 11.67 31.74
CA ILE A 122 7.42 12.82 32.62
C ILE A 122 5.92 12.92 32.93
N ILE A 123 5.05 12.71 31.93
CA ILE A 123 3.60 12.67 32.14
C ILE A 123 3.22 11.47 33.02
N THR A 124 3.76 10.27 32.73
CA THR A 124 3.50 9.08 33.54
C THR A 124 3.82 9.30 35.02
N GLU A 125 4.99 9.87 35.31
CA GLU A 125 5.46 10.11 36.67
C GLU A 125 4.61 11.15 37.40
N ALA A 126 4.33 12.29 36.76
CA ALA A 126 3.50 13.34 37.36
C ALA A 126 2.08 12.85 37.68
N GLU A 127 1.45 12.12 36.76
CA GLU A 127 0.09 11.59 37.00
C GLU A 127 0.04 10.49 38.06
N ALA A 128 1.16 9.83 38.35
CA ALA A 128 1.26 8.84 39.40
C ALA A 128 1.37 9.46 40.80
N THR A 129 1.74 10.74 40.90
CA THR A 129 2.01 11.44 42.17
C THR A 129 1.08 12.64 42.39
N ASP A 130 1.53 13.86 42.08
CA ASP A 130 0.89 15.13 42.44
C ASP A 130 0.35 15.89 41.22
N GLY A 131 0.59 15.39 40.01
CA GLY A 131 0.16 16.02 38.77
C GLY A 131 0.94 17.28 38.42
N VAL A 132 2.10 17.55 39.05
CA VAL A 132 2.85 18.78 38.80
C VAL A 132 3.81 18.63 37.62
N ILE A 133 3.68 19.53 36.65
CA ILE A 133 4.61 19.73 35.53
C ILE A 133 5.24 21.12 35.69
N ASP A 134 6.48 21.17 36.15
CA ASP A 134 7.27 22.39 36.32
C ASP A 134 8.12 22.66 35.08
N LEU A 135 7.68 23.63 34.27
CA LEU A 135 8.38 24.07 33.07
C LEU A 135 9.35 25.19 33.43
N LYS A 136 10.66 24.94 33.32
CA LYS A 136 11.67 25.99 33.48
C LYS A 136 11.79 26.78 32.18
N ILE A 137 11.16 27.94 32.11
CA ILE A 137 11.14 28.79 30.92
C ILE A 137 12.33 29.75 30.92
N LYS A 138 13.09 29.77 29.82
CA LYS A 138 14.24 30.67 29.63
C LYS A 138 13.80 32.13 29.78
N GLY A 139 14.44 32.85 30.69
CA GLY A 139 14.15 34.26 30.96
C GLY A 139 12.89 34.55 31.79
N GLN A 140 12.15 33.53 32.20
CA GLN A 140 10.93 33.68 33.02
C GLN A 140 10.94 32.83 34.30
N GLY A 141 11.77 31.78 34.37
CA GLY A 141 11.86 30.88 35.51
C GLY A 141 10.79 29.78 35.46
N ASN A 142 10.46 29.24 36.62
CA ASN A 142 9.58 28.07 36.74
C ASN A 142 8.10 28.43 36.58
N VAL A 143 7.41 27.73 35.68
CA VAL A 143 5.96 27.80 35.48
C VAL A 143 5.38 26.42 35.77
N ARG A 144 4.66 26.31 36.90
CA ARG A 144 3.99 25.08 37.31
C ARG A 144 2.63 24.94 36.63
N VAL A 145 2.43 23.82 35.96
CA VAL A 145 1.16 23.39 35.37
C VAL A 145 0.67 22.18 36.16
N ASN A 146 -0.59 22.19 36.60
CA ASN A 146 -1.18 21.06 37.33
C ASN A 146 -2.07 20.26 36.38
N ILE A 147 -1.67 19.03 36.07
CA ILE A 147 -2.45 18.07 35.29
C ILE A 147 -3.22 17.11 36.23
N PRO A 148 -4.28 16.43 35.75
CA PRO A 148 -5.04 15.49 36.58
C PRO A 148 -4.19 14.32 37.09
N VAL A 149 -4.35 13.94 38.37
CA VAL A 149 -3.70 12.75 38.95
C VAL A 149 -4.48 11.49 38.56
N MET A 150 -3.90 10.69 37.66
CA MET A 150 -4.52 9.48 37.14
C MET A 150 -4.14 8.22 37.94
N GLY A 151 -3.02 8.24 38.67
CA GLY A 151 -2.39 7.08 39.31
C GLY A 151 -1.32 6.46 38.43
N ALA A 152 -0.61 5.43 38.93
CA ALA A 152 0.39 4.70 38.15
C ALA A 152 -0.25 3.68 37.19
N TYR A 153 0.44 3.37 36.09
CA TYR A 153 0.14 2.16 35.32
C TYR A 153 0.47 0.92 36.16
N SER A 154 -0.37 -0.12 36.08
CA SER A 154 -0.05 -1.42 36.68
C SER A 154 0.85 -2.24 35.77
N ASP A 155 1.52 -3.25 36.30
CA ASP A 155 2.37 -4.18 35.53
C ASP A 155 1.60 -4.92 34.42
N THR A 156 0.28 -4.97 34.52
CA THR A 156 -0.62 -5.68 33.59
C THR A 156 -1.43 -4.74 32.70
N TRP A 157 -1.15 -3.44 32.70
CA TRP A 157 -1.89 -2.46 31.89
C TRP A 157 -2.03 -2.91 30.42
N PRO A 158 -3.16 -2.61 29.75
CA PRO A 158 -4.24 -1.75 30.21
C PRO A 158 -5.27 -2.45 31.11
N VAL A 159 -5.17 -3.77 31.30
CA VAL A 159 -6.10 -4.49 32.18
C VAL A 159 -5.67 -4.37 33.64
N ASN A 160 -6.63 -4.47 34.57
CA ASN A 160 -6.39 -4.37 36.01
C ASN A 160 -5.56 -3.11 36.36
N CYS A 161 -5.93 -1.97 35.78
CA CYS A 161 -5.17 -0.73 35.86
C CYS A 161 -6.11 0.44 36.09
N ALA A 162 -6.16 0.96 37.32
CA ALA A 162 -7.03 2.07 37.69
C ALA A 162 -6.80 3.33 36.83
N LYS A 163 -5.55 3.61 36.43
CA LYS A 163 -5.23 4.68 35.48
C LYS A 163 -5.93 4.46 34.13
N SER A 164 -5.81 3.24 33.58
CA SER A 164 -6.45 2.89 32.31
C SER A 164 -7.97 2.98 32.40
N ASP A 165 -8.57 2.57 33.52
CA ASP A 165 -10.01 2.66 33.75
C ASP A 165 -10.50 4.11 33.77
N LYS A 166 -9.77 5.02 34.43
CA LYS A 166 -10.07 6.47 34.38
C LYS A 166 -9.95 7.03 32.97
N ILE A 167 -8.93 6.63 32.21
CA ILE A 167 -8.75 7.09 30.81
C ILE A 167 -9.95 6.63 29.96
N VAL A 168 -10.34 5.36 30.06
CA VAL A 168 -11.51 4.83 29.34
C VAL A 168 -12.78 5.57 29.73
N ARG A 169 -12.99 5.80 31.04
CA ARG A 169 -14.18 6.48 31.53
C ARG A 169 -14.27 7.92 31.04
N ASN A 170 -13.19 8.69 31.12
CA ASN A 170 -13.15 10.08 30.66
C ASN A 170 -13.49 10.19 29.16
N LEU A 171 -12.90 9.32 28.32
CA LEU A 171 -13.20 9.32 26.89
C LEU A 171 -14.62 8.86 26.60
N ALA A 172 -15.12 7.84 27.30
CA ALA A 172 -16.48 7.34 27.10
C ALA A 172 -17.54 8.36 27.52
N ASP A 173 -17.32 9.11 28.61
CA ASP A 173 -18.22 10.19 29.03
C ASP A 173 -18.22 11.33 27.99
N LEU A 174 -17.05 11.70 27.45
CA LEU A 174 -16.96 12.70 26.38
C LEU A 174 -17.67 12.24 25.08
N ILE A 175 -17.51 10.98 24.69
CA ILE A 175 -18.20 10.41 23.51
C ILE A 175 -19.72 10.34 23.74
N ALA A 176 -20.17 10.13 24.99
CA ALA A 176 -21.60 10.05 25.30
C ALA A 176 -22.35 11.39 25.10
N GLU A 177 -21.63 12.51 25.10
CA GLU A 177 -22.15 13.85 24.82
C GLU A 177 -22.46 14.09 23.34
N GLN A 178 -22.00 13.21 22.43
CA GLN A 178 -22.26 13.39 21.00
C GLN A 178 -23.73 13.13 20.64
N ASP A 179 -24.31 14.02 19.85
CA ASP A 179 -25.65 13.82 19.26
C ASP A 179 -25.67 12.62 18.31
N LYS A 180 -24.60 12.48 17.51
CA LYS A 180 -24.42 11.40 16.52
C LYS A 180 -23.01 10.81 16.65
N PRO A 181 -22.83 9.51 16.39
CA PRO A 181 -21.52 8.89 16.51
C PRO A 181 -20.55 9.40 15.44
N SER A 182 -19.30 9.63 15.85
CA SER A 182 -18.16 9.76 14.94
C SER A 182 -17.50 8.39 14.67
N TRP A 183 -16.41 8.40 13.92
CA TRP A 183 -15.66 7.20 13.56
C TRP A 183 -15.05 6.54 14.80
N GLY A 184 -15.44 5.30 15.08
CA GLY A 184 -14.93 4.54 16.23
C GLY A 184 -15.70 4.79 17.53
N SER A 185 -16.55 5.84 17.63
CA SER A 185 -17.38 6.09 18.83
C SER A 185 -18.21 4.87 19.24
N VAL A 186 -18.91 4.25 18.27
CA VAL A 186 -19.75 3.06 18.53
C VAL A 186 -18.90 1.91 19.07
N LEU A 187 -17.78 1.60 18.41
CA LEU A 187 -16.90 0.51 18.83
C LEU A 187 -16.29 0.78 20.21
N PHE A 188 -15.86 2.02 20.48
CA PHE A 188 -15.29 2.39 21.77
C PHE A 188 -16.30 2.24 22.90
N LEU A 189 -17.50 2.81 22.77
CA LEU A 189 -18.55 2.67 23.79
C LEU A 189 -18.98 1.21 24.00
N LEU A 190 -19.11 0.42 22.93
CA LEU A 190 -19.41 -1.01 23.08
C LEU A 190 -18.26 -1.76 23.78
N SER A 191 -17.00 -1.38 23.53
CA SER A 191 -15.82 -2.02 24.12
C SER A 191 -15.66 -1.78 25.62
N THR A 192 -16.28 -0.73 26.19
CA THR A 192 -16.20 -0.47 27.64
C THR A 192 -16.85 -1.58 28.45
N GLY A 193 -17.90 -2.20 27.89
CA GLY A 193 -18.73 -3.20 28.56
C GLY A 193 -19.79 -2.61 29.51
N GLU A 194 -19.87 -1.29 29.66
CA GLU A 194 -20.80 -0.65 30.59
C GLU A 194 -22.21 -0.48 29.98
N GLU A 195 -23.24 -0.61 30.82
CA GLU A 195 -24.64 -0.49 30.37
C GLU A 195 -25.02 0.97 30.03
N LYS A 196 -24.44 1.95 30.73
CA LYS A 196 -24.69 3.37 30.44
C LYS A 196 -24.16 3.79 29.07
N ASP A 197 -23.02 3.22 28.66
CA ASP A 197 -22.43 3.48 27.34
C ASP A 197 -23.23 2.75 26.24
N LEU A 198 -23.71 1.53 26.52
CA LEU A 198 -24.63 0.81 25.63
C LEU A 198 -25.94 1.58 25.41
N ALA A 199 -26.48 2.26 26.44
CA ALA A 199 -27.69 3.06 26.31
C ALA A 199 -27.52 4.22 25.31
N VAL A 200 -26.33 4.83 25.24
CA VAL A 200 -26.00 5.84 24.22
C VAL A 200 -26.01 5.21 22.83
N VAL A 201 -25.35 4.06 22.66
CA VAL A 201 -25.30 3.37 21.37
C VAL A 201 -26.69 2.94 20.91
N ARG A 202 -27.55 2.41 21.80
CA ARG A 202 -28.96 2.10 21.47
C ARG A 202 -29.67 3.31 20.89
N ARG A 203 -29.48 4.48 21.49
CA ARG A 203 -30.08 5.73 21.06
C ARG A 203 -29.63 6.13 19.64
N TRP A 204 -28.36 5.93 19.30
CA TRP A 204 -27.85 6.17 17.94
C TRP A 204 -28.33 5.12 16.93
N MET A 205 -28.55 3.88 17.35
CA MET A 205 -28.98 2.79 16.47
C MET A 205 -30.48 2.81 16.18
N GLN A 206 -31.30 3.44 17.03
CA GLN A 206 -32.75 3.56 16.82
C GLN A 206 -33.12 4.21 15.47
N ASP A 207 -32.34 5.22 15.05
CA ASP A 207 -32.60 6.02 13.85
C ASP A 207 -31.57 5.76 12.73
N ILE A 208 -30.86 4.63 12.77
CA ILE A 208 -29.85 4.33 11.75
C ILE A 208 -30.52 3.90 10.44
N GLU A 209 -30.20 4.60 9.34
CA GLU A 209 -30.75 4.31 8.01
C GLU A 209 -29.71 3.70 7.06
N GLN A 210 -28.41 3.93 7.30
CA GLN A 210 -27.32 3.45 6.46
C GLN A 210 -26.00 3.35 7.21
N VAL A 211 -25.09 2.50 6.73
CA VAL A 211 -23.70 2.40 7.22
C VAL A 211 -22.77 3.12 6.24
N GLY A 212 -22.52 4.41 6.42
CA GLY A 212 -21.61 5.16 5.54
C GLY A 212 -22.05 5.23 4.08
N GLY A 213 -21.22 5.83 3.22
CA GLY A 213 -21.48 5.98 1.77
C GLY A 213 -20.35 5.51 0.86
N ILE A 214 -19.17 5.22 1.43
CA ILE A 214 -17.99 4.74 0.69
C ILE A 214 -17.37 3.51 1.39
N THR A 215 -16.53 2.77 0.67
CA THR A 215 -15.86 1.55 1.17
C THR A 215 -15.19 1.75 2.53
N TRP A 216 -14.47 2.87 2.72
CA TRP A 216 -13.84 3.20 3.99
C TRP A 216 -14.86 3.28 5.14
N GLU A 217 -15.97 3.97 4.93
CA GLU A 217 -16.98 4.17 5.98
C GLU A 217 -17.73 2.89 6.29
N ILE A 218 -18.13 2.13 5.25
CA ILE A 218 -18.82 0.86 5.44
C ILE A 218 -17.93 -0.11 6.23
N GLY A 219 -16.67 -0.25 5.82
CA GLY A 219 -15.73 -1.18 6.47
C GLY A 219 -15.42 -0.83 7.92
N TYR A 220 -15.30 0.45 8.27
CA TYR A 220 -14.93 0.87 9.62
C TYR A 220 -16.14 0.98 10.56
N SER A 221 -17.24 1.56 10.09
CA SER A 221 -18.44 1.79 10.90
C SER A 221 -19.35 0.59 10.96
N GLY A 222 -19.40 -0.24 9.90
CA GLY A 222 -20.26 -1.43 9.83
C GLY A 222 -19.93 -2.48 10.87
N ILE A 223 -18.64 -2.60 11.23
CA ILE A 223 -18.19 -3.49 12.32
C ILE A 223 -18.89 -3.10 13.63
N GLY A 224 -19.01 -1.81 13.94
CA GLY A 224 -19.69 -1.32 15.15
C GLY A 224 -21.18 -1.67 15.18
N VAL A 225 -21.86 -1.58 14.03
CA VAL A 225 -23.28 -1.95 13.92
C VAL A 225 -23.47 -3.46 14.12
N CYS A 226 -22.57 -4.29 13.56
CA CYS A 226 -22.58 -5.73 13.78
C CYS A 226 -22.33 -6.09 15.26
N GLU A 227 -21.33 -5.47 15.91
CA GLU A 227 -21.07 -5.67 17.35
C GLU A 227 -22.28 -5.26 18.21
N TYR A 228 -22.98 -4.19 17.85
CA TYR A 228 -24.21 -3.78 18.53
C TYR A 228 -25.29 -4.87 18.45
N TYR A 229 -25.56 -5.41 17.25
CA TYR A 229 -26.51 -6.52 17.10
C TYR A 229 -26.05 -7.75 17.90
N LEU A 230 -24.78 -8.12 17.80
CA LEU A 230 -24.24 -9.29 18.51
C LEU A 230 -24.29 -9.10 20.03
N ARG A 231 -24.28 -7.87 20.55
CA ARG A 231 -24.44 -7.60 21.98
C ARG A 231 -25.91 -7.58 22.42
N THR A 232 -26.82 -7.11 21.59
CA THR A 232 -28.20 -6.77 22.01
C THR A 232 -29.29 -7.67 21.45
N GLY A 233 -29.08 -8.28 20.28
CA GLY A 233 -30.11 -8.98 19.53
C GLY A 233 -31.11 -8.06 18.83
N ASP A 234 -30.84 -6.74 18.78
CA ASP A 234 -31.72 -5.76 18.17
C ASP A 234 -31.81 -5.95 16.65
N LYS A 235 -32.91 -6.56 16.20
CA LYS A 235 -33.11 -6.90 14.79
C LYS A 235 -33.32 -5.68 13.88
N SER A 236 -33.58 -4.49 14.44
CA SER A 236 -33.84 -3.28 13.66
C SER A 236 -32.65 -2.86 12.79
N VAL A 237 -31.42 -3.22 13.18
CA VAL A 237 -30.20 -2.88 12.42
C VAL A 237 -29.86 -3.89 11.31
N LEU A 238 -30.49 -5.08 11.28
CA LEU A 238 -30.18 -6.11 10.28
C LEU A 238 -30.45 -5.66 8.83
N PRO A 239 -31.55 -4.95 8.50
CA PRO A 239 -31.77 -4.41 7.16
C PRO A 239 -30.68 -3.42 6.74
N VAL A 240 -30.16 -2.62 7.67
CA VAL A 240 -29.11 -1.64 7.43
C VAL A 240 -27.77 -2.33 7.16
N ILE A 241 -27.46 -3.40 7.91
CA ILE A 241 -26.31 -4.27 7.64
C ILE A 241 -26.45 -4.90 6.25
N LYS A 242 -27.63 -5.45 5.90
CA LYS A 242 -27.88 -6.05 4.57
C LYS A 242 -27.66 -5.05 3.45
N LYS A 243 -28.22 -3.85 3.55
CA LYS A 243 -28.03 -2.79 2.55
C LYS A 243 -26.54 -2.51 2.32
N ALA A 244 -25.75 -2.35 3.38
CA ALA A 244 -24.32 -2.11 3.27
C ALA A 244 -23.54 -3.29 2.66
N THR A 245 -24.00 -4.55 2.85
CA THR A 245 -23.40 -5.70 2.16
C THR A 245 -23.66 -5.69 0.66
N GLU A 246 -24.85 -5.25 0.23
CA GLU A 246 -25.19 -5.09 -1.19
C GLU A 246 -24.39 -3.94 -1.82
N ASP A 247 -24.25 -2.80 -1.11
CA ASP A 247 -23.44 -1.67 -1.59
C ASP A 247 -21.97 -2.06 -1.82
N LEU A 248 -21.41 -2.92 -0.96
CA LEU A 248 -20.07 -3.45 -1.16
C LEU A 248 -20.00 -4.43 -2.33
N LYS A 249 -20.99 -5.31 -2.49
CA LYS A 249 -21.04 -6.25 -3.62
C LYS A 249 -20.98 -5.49 -4.94
N ASP A 250 -21.82 -4.47 -5.11
CA ASP A 250 -21.93 -3.70 -6.36
C ASP A 250 -20.64 -2.94 -6.70
N ARG A 251 -19.77 -2.70 -5.72
CA ARG A 251 -18.51 -1.95 -5.87
C ARG A 251 -17.26 -2.85 -5.85
N MET A 252 -17.41 -4.17 -5.71
CA MET A 252 -16.28 -5.09 -5.64
C MET A 252 -15.75 -5.38 -7.05
N TYR A 253 -14.44 -5.36 -7.21
CA TYR A 253 -13.75 -5.77 -8.43
C TYR A 253 -12.64 -6.75 -8.07
N GLN A 254 -12.62 -7.97 -8.60
CA GLN A 254 -11.56 -8.96 -8.39
C GLN A 254 -11.24 -9.18 -6.90
N GLY A 255 -12.28 -9.42 -6.09
CA GLY A 255 -12.16 -9.71 -4.65
C GLY A 255 -11.73 -8.53 -3.76
N GLY A 256 -11.65 -7.31 -4.30
CA GLY A 256 -11.26 -6.12 -3.54
C GLY A 256 -12.05 -4.87 -3.91
N TRP A 257 -11.69 -3.76 -3.27
CA TRP A 257 -12.39 -2.48 -3.42
C TRP A 257 -11.41 -1.33 -3.52
N SER A 258 -11.80 -0.27 -4.22
CA SER A 258 -11.16 1.04 -4.06
C SER A 258 -11.61 1.70 -2.74
N GLY A 259 -10.90 2.74 -2.30
CA GLY A 259 -11.26 3.49 -1.10
C GLY A 259 -12.63 4.18 -1.16
N ARG A 260 -13.01 4.69 -2.34
CA ARG A 260 -14.25 5.45 -2.58
C ARG A 260 -15.35 4.63 -3.26
N GLY A 261 -15.04 3.39 -3.66
CA GLY A 261 -15.89 2.56 -4.52
C GLY A 261 -15.49 2.64 -5.99
N MET A 262 -16.11 1.80 -6.82
CA MET A 262 -15.87 1.80 -8.26
C MET A 262 -16.73 2.86 -8.95
N PRO A 263 -16.27 3.45 -10.08
CA PRO A 263 -15.07 3.10 -10.83
C PRO A 263 -13.81 3.87 -10.36
N ALA A 264 -12.75 3.15 -9.96
CA ALA A 264 -11.41 3.71 -9.72
C ALA A 264 -10.50 3.50 -10.94
N ALA A 265 -9.46 4.32 -11.11
CA ALA A 265 -8.52 4.12 -12.22
C ALA A 265 -7.77 2.78 -12.09
N PHE A 266 -7.69 2.02 -13.18
CA PHE A 266 -7.04 0.70 -13.20
C PHE A 266 -5.58 0.73 -12.76
N THR A 267 -4.88 1.83 -13.05
CA THR A 267 -3.47 2.02 -12.64
C THR A 267 -3.33 2.77 -11.31
N TYR A 268 -4.44 3.11 -10.65
CA TYR A 268 -4.39 3.77 -9.34
C TYR A 268 -3.92 2.78 -8.26
N SER A 269 -3.36 3.32 -7.16
CA SER A 269 -2.73 2.55 -6.08
C SER A 269 -1.50 1.77 -6.61
N THR A 270 -1.10 0.67 -5.95
CA THR A 270 -0.07 -0.25 -6.47
C THR A 270 -0.61 -1.22 -7.53
N GLY A 271 -1.74 -0.90 -8.17
CA GLY A 271 -2.32 -1.67 -9.27
C GLY A 271 -3.79 -2.05 -9.07
N THR A 272 -4.56 -2.00 -10.15
CA THR A 272 -5.96 -2.44 -10.29
C THR A 272 -7.00 -1.56 -9.57
N GLY A 273 -6.65 -0.32 -9.20
CA GLY A 273 -7.58 0.63 -8.56
C GLY A 273 -8.03 0.28 -7.14
N GLN A 274 -7.66 -0.91 -6.64
CA GLN A 274 -7.98 -1.37 -5.29
C GLN A 274 -7.10 -0.68 -4.24
N VAL A 275 -7.67 -0.49 -3.05
CA VAL A 275 -6.99 -0.02 -1.85
C VAL A 275 -7.26 -1.02 -0.73
N HIS A 276 -6.35 -1.96 -0.50
CA HIS A 276 -6.55 -3.01 0.50
C HIS A 276 -6.63 -2.49 1.93
N ALA A 277 -6.11 -1.29 2.20
CA ALA A 277 -6.28 -0.62 3.48
C ALA A 277 -7.75 -0.27 3.79
N SER A 278 -8.62 -0.11 2.77
CA SER A 278 -10.07 -0.07 2.97
C SER A 278 -10.72 -1.43 2.79
N GLY A 279 -10.29 -2.17 1.75
CA GLY A 279 -10.91 -3.44 1.37
C GLY A 279 -10.86 -4.52 2.45
N ILE A 280 -9.80 -4.56 3.26
CA ILE A 280 -9.72 -5.56 4.34
C ILE A 280 -10.80 -5.36 5.41
N TYR A 281 -11.18 -4.12 5.71
CA TYR A 281 -12.23 -3.82 6.68
C TYR A 281 -13.62 -4.01 6.08
N ALA A 282 -13.79 -3.84 4.77
CA ALA A 282 -14.98 -4.28 4.06
C ALA A 282 -15.18 -5.81 4.18
N MET A 283 -14.12 -6.61 3.96
CA MET A 283 -14.17 -8.06 4.19
C MET A 283 -14.49 -8.41 5.65
N ASN A 284 -13.89 -7.69 6.61
CA ASN A 284 -14.17 -7.87 8.03
C ASN A 284 -15.65 -7.64 8.34
N PHE A 285 -16.23 -6.57 7.81
CA PHE A 285 -17.66 -6.29 7.89
C PHE A 285 -18.51 -7.40 7.24
N LEU A 286 -18.17 -7.90 6.05
CA LEU A 286 -18.91 -8.99 5.41
C LEU A 286 -18.93 -10.27 6.26
N LEU A 287 -17.80 -10.64 6.87
CA LEU A 287 -17.71 -11.77 7.79
C LEU A 287 -18.55 -11.55 9.06
N MET A 288 -18.51 -10.34 9.62
CA MET A 288 -19.35 -9.96 10.77
C MET A 288 -20.84 -9.95 10.42
N ALA A 289 -21.22 -9.52 9.22
CA ALA A 289 -22.60 -9.54 8.76
C ALA A 289 -23.13 -10.99 8.68
N ARG A 290 -22.33 -11.91 8.14
CA ARG A 290 -22.63 -13.36 8.19
C ARG A 290 -22.75 -13.87 9.63
N LEU A 291 -21.87 -13.44 10.52
CA LEU A 291 -21.95 -13.78 11.95
C LEU A 291 -23.25 -13.26 12.59
N CYS A 292 -23.77 -12.11 12.15
CA CYS A 292 -25.07 -11.59 12.56
C CYS A 292 -26.27 -12.38 11.99
N GLY A 293 -26.03 -13.28 11.03
CA GLY A 293 -27.07 -14.01 10.31
C GLY A 293 -27.65 -13.25 9.11
N VAL A 294 -26.98 -12.19 8.66
CA VAL A 294 -27.35 -11.49 7.42
C VAL A 294 -26.84 -12.30 6.22
N GLU A 295 -27.69 -12.42 5.21
CA GLU A 295 -27.31 -12.99 3.93
C GLU A 295 -26.31 -12.08 3.22
N VAL A 296 -25.13 -12.62 2.91
CA VAL A 296 -24.08 -11.96 2.12
C VAL A 296 -23.91 -12.76 0.84
N ASP A 297 -23.73 -12.06 -0.27
CA ASP A 297 -23.49 -12.69 -1.57
C ASP A 297 -22.28 -13.65 -1.52
N ASP A 298 -22.48 -14.87 -2.01
CA ASP A 298 -21.49 -15.96 -1.90
C ASP A 298 -20.26 -15.69 -2.75
N TYR A 299 -20.42 -15.06 -3.92
CA TYR A 299 -19.30 -14.70 -4.78
C TYR A 299 -18.44 -13.61 -4.11
N ALA A 300 -19.07 -12.53 -3.64
CA ALA A 300 -18.39 -11.44 -2.95
C ALA A 300 -17.62 -11.92 -1.71
N LEU A 301 -18.24 -12.76 -0.90
CA LEU A 301 -17.59 -13.32 0.29
C LEU A 301 -16.41 -14.24 -0.09
N ARG A 302 -16.61 -15.17 -1.03
CA ARG A 302 -15.59 -16.17 -1.40
C ARG A 302 -14.38 -15.54 -2.07
N GLU A 303 -14.59 -14.63 -3.03
CA GLU A 303 -13.49 -13.99 -3.76
C GLU A 303 -12.73 -13.01 -2.88
N SER A 304 -13.40 -12.23 -2.03
CA SER A 304 -12.70 -11.36 -1.08
C SER A 304 -11.92 -12.15 -0.03
N LEU A 305 -12.51 -13.23 0.50
CA LEU A 305 -11.81 -14.12 1.41
C LEU A 305 -10.57 -14.74 0.76
N LYS A 306 -10.67 -15.26 -0.47
CA LYS A 306 -9.52 -15.78 -1.25
C LYS A 306 -8.44 -14.71 -1.43
N GLN A 307 -8.85 -13.51 -1.85
CA GLN A 307 -7.96 -12.38 -2.14
C GLN A 307 -7.12 -11.95 -0.94
N PHE A 308 -7.68 -11.91 0.27
CA PHE A 308 -6.97 -11.47 1.46
C PHE A 308 -6.30 -12.63 2.23
N TYR A 309 -6.93 -13.81 2.28
CA TYR A 309 -6.38 -14.99 2.97
C TYR A 309 -5.02 -15.42 2.40
N ARG A 310 -4.81 -15.31 1.08
CA ARG A 310 -3.54 -15.71 0.43
C ARG A 310 -2.30 -15.00 1.01
N PHE A 311 -2.46 -13.84 1.68
CA PHE A 311 -1.35 -13.15 2.35
C PHE A 311 -1.00 -13.72 3.74
N GLY A 312 -1.91 -14.45 4.40
CA GLY A 312 -1.66 -15.03 5.73
C GLY A 312 -0.40 -15.90 5.72
N GLY A 313 0.60 -15.55 6.52
CA GLY A 313 1.88 -16.28 6.56
C GLY A 313 2.85 -16.05 5.40
N ARG A 314 2.44 -15.32 4.35
CA ARG A 314 3.18 -15.17 3.08
C ARG A 314 3.62 -13.74 2.80
N GLY A 315 3.56 -12.86 3.80
CA GLY A 315 4.05 -11.48 3.75
C GLY A 315 2.99 -10.45 4.10
N ASN A 316 3.29 -9.17 3.87
CA ASN A 316 2.32 -8.12 4.16
C ASN A 316 1.21 -8.14 3.11
N VAL A 317 -0.02 -7.87 3.55
CA VAL A 317 -1.11 -7.53 2.63
C VAL A 317 -0.66 -6.36 1.77
N ALA A 318 -0.65 -6.55 0.45
CA ALA A 318 -0.23 -5.54 -0.50
C ALA A 318 -1.15 -4.30 -0.46
N TYR A 319 -0.72 -3.15 -0.96
CA TYR A 319 -1.56 -1.94 -0.93
C TYR A 319 -2.71 -2.01 -1.95
N GLY A 320 -2.47 -2.68 -3.07
CA GLY A 320 -3.46 -3.04 -4.10
C GLY A 320 -3.37 -4.52 -4.47
N ASN A 321 -3.99 -4.92 -5.58
CA ASN A 321 -4.03 -6.33 -5.99
C ASN A 321 -2.72 -6.77 -6.65
N GLY A 322 -1.74 -7.17 -5.85
CA GLY A 322 -0.41 -7.58 -6.29
C GLY A 322 0.20 -8.69 -5.44
N THR A 323 1.50 -8.92 -5.60
CA THR A 323 2.29 -9.80 -4.72
C THR A 323 2.49 -9.18 -3.33
N PRO A 324 2.79 -9.96 -2.27
CA PRO A 324 2.99 -9.44 -0.92
C PRO A 324 4.05 -8.34 -0.84
N GLU A 325 3.74 -7.28 -0.09
CA GLU A 325 4.72 -6.21 0.15
C GLU A 325 5.83 -6.69 1.09
N GLY A 326 7.08 -6.44 0.70
CA GLY A 326 8.23 -6.77 1.54
C GLY A 326 8.46 -5.76 2.67
N GLY A 327 9.24 -6.19 3.67
CA GLY A 327 9.58 -5.36 4.84
C GLY A 327 8.49 -5.39 5.92
N PHE A 328 8.49 -4.39 6.78
CA PHE A 328 7.72 -4.38 8.03
C PHE A 328 6.74 -3.20 8.14
N ARG A 329 6.51 -2.50 7.04
CA ARG A 329 5.52 -1.42 6.93
C ARG A 329 4.32 -1.98 6.18
N ASP A 330 3.16 -2.03 6.82
CA ASP A 330 1.96 -2.63 6.23
C ASP A 330 0.71 -1.73 6.34
N ASN A 331 0.83 -0.51 6.88
CA ASN A 331 -0.28 0.43 7.12
C ASN A 331 -1.46 -0.21 7.89
N GLY A 332 -1.20 -1.20 8.76
CA GLY A 332 -2.24 -1.93 9.49
C GLY A 332 -3.08 -2.89 8.63
N LYS A 333 -2.74 -3.12 7.35
CA LYS A 333 -3.48 -4.04 6.47
C LYS A 333 -3.37 -5.50 6.95
N THR A 334 -2.19 -5.94 7.40
CA THR A 334 -1.97 -7.30 7.90
C THR A 334 -2.61 -7.48 9.26
N SER A 335 -2.62 -6.42 10.08
CA SER A 335 -3.42 -6.41 11.31
C SER A 335 -4.92 -6.50 11.01
N GLY A 336 -5.44 -5.74 10.04
CA GLY A 336 -6.81 -5.88 9.56
C GLY A 336 -7.15 -7.31 9.10
N LEU A 337 -6.21 -8.00 8.45
CA LEU A 337 -6.35 -9.41 8.09
C LEU A 337 -6.45 -10.29 9.34
N ALA A 338 -5.61 -10.07 10.36
CA ALA A 338 -5.71 -10.81 11.62
C ALA A 338 -7.12 -10.70 12.23
N MET A 339 -7.68 -9.50 12.29
CA MET A 339 -9.02 -9.26 12.80
C MET A 339 -10.10 -9.97 11.97
N ALA A 340 -10.01 -9.90 10.64
CA ALA A 340 -10.98 -10.59 9.78
C ALA A 340 -10.88 -12.11 9.94
N MET A 341 -9.67 -12.66 10.06
CA MET A 341 -9.46 -14.09 10.33
C MET A 341 -9.96 -14.51 11.72
N ALA A 342 -9.93 -13.60 12.70
CA ALA A 342 -10.55 -13.84 14.02
C ALA A 342 -12.08 -14.01 13.92
N VAL A 343 -12.75 -13.24 13.06
CA VAL A 343 -14.18 -13.40 12.78
C VAL A 343 -14.44 -14.67 11.97
N ALA A 344 -13.61 -14.96 10.96
CA ALA A 344 -13.73 -16.18 10.15
C ALA A 344 -13.61 -17.45 11.00
N ALA A 345 -12.66 -17.49 11.95
CA ALA A 345 -12.52 -18.58 12.89
C ALA A 345 -13.77 -18.75 13.79
N GLN A 346 -14.41 -17.66 14.20
CA GLN A 346 -15.67 -17.72 14.94
C GLN A 346 -16.86 -18.15 14.09
N LEU A 347 -16.84 -17.83 12.80
CA LEU A 347 -17.94 -18.11 11.89
C LEU A 347 -17.99 -19.60 11.51
N THR A 348 -16.83 -20.22 11.29
CA THR A 348 -16.72 -21.62 10.86
C THR A 348 -16.80 -22.60 12.05
N PRO A 349 -17.42 -23.80 11.88
CA PRO A 349 -17.54 -24.77 12.97
C PRO A 349 -16.23 -25.24 13.58
N GLU A 350 -15.14 -25.28 12.80
CA GLU A 350 -13.83 -25.75 13.25
C GLU A 350 -13.18 -24.81 14.28
N GLY A 351 -13.63 -23.55 14.37
CA GLY A 351 -13.17 -22.64 15.41
C GLY A 351 -11.66 -22.40 15.37
N GLU A 352 -11.03 -22.54 16.55
CA GLU A 352 -9.58 -22.44 16.74
C GLU A 352 -8.77 -23.54 16.00
N ASN A 353 -9.40 -24.61 15.52
CA ASN A 353 -8.74 -25.65 14.73
C ASN A 353 -8.72 -25.35 13.22
N SER A 354 -9.29 -24.22 12.80
CA SER A 354 -9.34 -23.81 11.40
C SER A 354 -8.03 -23.17 10.92
N VAL A 355 -7.81 -23.17 9.60
CA VAL A 355 -6.72 -22.41 8.97
C VAL A 355 -6.84 -20.90 9.21
N TYR A 356 -8.06 -20.40 9.46
CA TYR A 356 -8.31 -19.00 9.79
C TYR A 356 -7.72 -18.63 11.15
N ALA A 357 -7.82 -19.50 12.16
CA ALA A 357 -7.22 -19.24 13.48
C ALA A 357 -5.68 -19.16 13.39
N GLN A 358 -5.06 -20.00 12.56
CA GLN A 358 -3.62 -19.94 12.30
C GLN A 358 -3.24 -18.65 11.56
N ALA A 359 -3.95 -18.33 10.48
CA ALA A 359 -3.72 -17.11 9.70
C ALA A 359 -3.93 -15.85 10.55
N ARG A 360 -4.91 -15.83 11.47
CA ARG A 360 -5.08 -14.77 12.48
C ARG A 360 -3.82 -14.63 13.32
N ASP A 361 -3.37 -15.70 13.95
CA ASP A 361 -2.27 -15.66 14.92
C ASP A 361 -0.95 -15.22 14.27
N ASN A 362 -0.65 -15.73 13.07
CA ASN A 362 0.53 -15.34 12.31
C ASN A 362 0.45 -13.87 11.86
N SER A 363 -0.68 -13.46 11.26
CA SER A 363 -0.86 -12.07 10.81
C SER A 363 -0.85 -11.08 11.98
N ALA A 364 -1.34 -11.49 13.15
CA ALA A 364 -1.36 -10.65 14.34
C ALA A 364 0.05 -10.32 14.84
N MET A 365 0.95 -11.31 14.84
CA MET A 365 2.34 -11.12 15.23
C MET A 365 3.10 -10.14 14.34
N LYS A 366 2.61 -9.83 13.12
CA LYS A 366 3.23 -8.80 12.27
C LYS A 366 3.33 -7.45 12.97
N ALA A 367 2.33 -7.07 13.77
CA ALA A 367 2.35 -5.82 14.53
C ALA A 367 3.53 -5.74 15.51
N PHE A 368 3.91 -6.86 16.12
CA PHE A 368 5.10 -6.96 16.96
C PHE A 368 6.38 -6.67 16.16
N TYR A 369 6.59 -7.39 15.05
CA TYR A 369 7.80 -7.20 14.24
C TYR A 369 7.85 -5.83 13.55
N ALA A 370 6.69 -5.22 13.27
CA ALA A 370 6.56 -3.88 12.70
C ALA A 370 6.85 -2.74 13.68
N THR A 371 7.10 -3.03 14.97
CA THR A 371 7.20 -2.00 16.01
C THR A 371 8.18 -0.87 15.73
N ASN A 372 9.33 -1.19 15.16
CA ASN A 372 10.32 -0.16 14.86
C ASN A 372 9.89 0.81 13.74
N TRP A 373 8.75 0.59 13.09
CA TRP A 373 8.28 1.37 11.94
C TRP A 373 7.04 2.21 12.25
N PHE A 374 6.80 2.46 13.54
CA PHE A 374 5.85 3.46 14.03
C PHE A 374 6.05 4.80 13.27
N HIS A 375 5.00 5.35 12.66
CA HIS A 375 5.01 6.52 11.74
C HIS A 375 5.64 6.37 10.34
N ALA A 376 6.13 5.19 9.97
CA ALA A 376 6.82 5.01 8.69
C ALA A 376 5.91 4.54 7.53
N ALA A 377 4.63 4.32 7.83
CA ALA A 377 3.59 3.87 6.93
C ALA A 377 3.04 5.01 6.04
N HIS A 378 2.39 4.65 4.92
CA HIS A 378 1.69 5.61 4.06
C HIS A 378 0.70 6.41 4.92
N THR A 379 0.70 7.74 4.74
CA THR A 379 -0.04 8.76 5.50
C THR A 379 0.38 9.04 6.96
N GLY A 380 1.66 8.82 7.32
CA GLY A 380 2.21 9.28 8.61
C GLY A 380 1.99 8.34 9.79
N GLY A 381 1.50 7.13 9.50
CA GLY A 381 1.44 5.97 10.39
C GLY A 381 0.30 5.91 11.40
N GLY A 382 -0.50 6.97 11.61
CA GLY A 382 -1.66 6.92 12.50
C GLY A 382 -2.66 5.82 12.14
N MET A 383 -3.00 5.65 10.86
CA MET A 383 -3.96 4.64 10.41
C MET A 383 -3.54 3.18 10.62
N GLY A 384 -2.23 2.88 10.65
CA GLY A 384 -1.80 1.50 10.91
C GLY A 384 -1.94 1.14 12.40
N GLU A 385 -1.62 2.09 13.25
CA GLU A 385 -1.45 1.88 14.70
C GLU A 385 -2.75 1.65 15.44
N ILE A 386 -3.88 2.15 14.90
CA ILE A 386 -5.20 1.85 15.44
C ILE A 386 -5.53 0.35 15.43
N TRP A 387 -4.91 -0.40 14.53
CA TRP A 387 -5.15 -1.83 14.34
C TRP A 387 -4.01 -2.72 14.86
N HIS A 388 -2.77 -2.23 14.88
CA HIS A 388 -1.62 -2.98 15.40
C HIS A 388 -1.82 -3.43 16.86
N HIS A 389 -2.32 -2.53 17.71
CA HIS A 389 -2.61 -2.85 19.12
C HIS A 389 -3.73 -3.89 19.24
N GLY A 390 -4.77 -3.79 18.41
CA GLY A 390 -5.88 -4.74 18.37
C GLY A 390 -5.42 -6.13 17.93
N ALA A 391 -4.54 -6.20 16.93
CA ALA A 391 -3.94 -7.45 16.48
C ALA A 391 -3.10 -8.09 17.59
N MET A 392 -2.23 -7.34 18.27
CA MET A 392 -1.46 -7.87 19.40
C MET A 392 -2.32 -8.31 20.59
N ALA A 393 -3.47 -7.67 20.82
CA ALA A 393 -4.40 -8.08 21.86
C ALA A 393 -4.95 -9.51 21.63
N LEU A 394 -5.11 -9.94 20.37
CA LEU A 394 -5.49 -11.33 20.03
C LEU A 394 -4.41 -12.35 20.44
N MET A 395 -3.16 -11.90 20.61
CA MET A 395 -2.02 -12.73 20.98
C MET A 395 -1.68 -12.68 22.47
N ARG A 396 -2.43 -11.94 23.29
CA ARG A 396 -2.15 -11.75 24.71
C ARG A 396 -1.95 -13.06 25.47
N GLU A 397 -2.87 -14.02 25.31
CA GLU A 397 -2.78 -15.30 26.01
C GLU A 397 -1.80 -16.29 25.36
N LYS A 398 -1.61 -16.19 24.03
CA LYS A 398 -0.78 -17.13 23.25
C LYS A 398 0.71 -16.74 23.22
N ARG A 399 1.01 -15.45 23.38
CA ARG A 399 2.34 -14.82 23.31
C ARG A 399 2.45 -13.71 24.38
N PRO A 400 2.34 -14.04 25.68
CA PRO A 400 2.29 -13.04 26.74
C PRO A 400 3.57 -12.19 26.84
N ILE A 401 4.76 -12.78 26.61
CA ILE A 401 6.03 -12.05 26.64
C ILE A 401 6.13 -11.03 25.49
N PRO A 402 5.95 -11.41 24.20
CA PRO A 402 5.88 -10.44 23.11
C PRO A 402 4.80 -9.37 23.31
N TYR A 403 3.61 -9.75 23.78
CA TYR A 403 2.52 -8.82 24.08
C TYR A 403 2.93 -7.77 25.14
N ARG A 404 3.61 -8.18 26.21
CA ARG A 404 4.12 -7.24 27.22
C ARG A 404 5.22 -6.34 26.70
N SER A 405 6.21 -6.91 26.05
CA SER A 405 7.28 -6.12 25.45
C SER A 405 6.74 -5.10 24.45
N TYR A 406 5.72 -5.45 23.65
CA TYR A 406 5.07 -4.56 22.67
C TYR A 406 4.44 -3.34 23.34
N HIS A 407 3.63 -3.56 24.37
CA HIS A 407 2.87 -2.50 25.02
C HIS A 407 3.78 -1.60 25.83
N ASP A 408 4.63 -2.16 26.69
CA ASP A 408 5.46 -1.37 27.61
C ASP A 408 6.41 -0.43 26.85
N THR A 409 6.94 -0.92 25.73
CA THR A 409 7.75 -0.13 24.81
C THR A 409 7.00 1.04 24.17
N ARG A 410 5.69 0.90 23.95
CA ARG A 410 4.82 1.92 23.32
C ARG A 410 4.05 2.77 24.31
N ARG A 411 4.20 2.57 25.63
CA ARG A 411 3.44 3.33 26.65
C ARG A 411 3.55 4.85 26.45
N TRP A 412 4.75 5.34 26.11
CA TRP A 412 5.01 6.77 25.91
C TRP A 412 4.06 7.42 24.90
N VAL A 413 3.70 6.73 23.81
CA VAL A 413 2.82 7.32 22.80
C VAL A 413 1.38 7.38 23.29
N MET A 414 0.96 6.44 24.13
CA MET A 414 -0.35 6.50 24.77
C MET A 414 -0.45 7.72 25.69
N ASP A 415 0.60 8.07 26.43
CA ASP A 415 0.59 9.26 27.28
C ASP A 415 0.65 10.58 26.52
N LEU A 416 1.49 10.67 25.48
CA LEU A 416 1.56 11.88 24.67
C LEU A 416 0.26 12.12 23.87
N SER A 417 -0.39 11.04 23.41
CA SER A 417 -1.60 11.13 22.60
C SER A 417 -2.84 11.57 23.39
N ARG A 418 -2.82 11.52 24.73
CA ARG A 418 -3.95 11.97 25.54
C ARG A 418 -4.03 13.49 25.57
N ARG A 419 -5.24 14.02 25.61
CA ARG A 419 -5.48 15.45 25.68
C ARG A 419 -6.11 15.87 27.00
N HIS A 420 -6.01 17.16 27.28
CA HIS A 420 -6.49 17.76 28.52
C HIS A 420 -8.03 17.68 28.69
N ASP A 421 -8.75 17.55 27.58
CA ASP A 421 -10.22 17.41 27.51
C ASP A 421 -10.69 15.94 27.63
N GLY A 422 -9.77 14.98 27.80
CA GLY A 422 -10.07 13.56 27.88
C GLY A 422 -10.13 12.84 26.53
N SER A 423 -10.04 13.56 25.41
CA SER A 423 -9.92 12.96 24.09
C SER A 423 -8.52 12.35 23.86
N VAL A 424 -8.42 11.45 22.89
CA VAL A 424 -7.16 10.78 22.53
C VAL A 424 -6.89 11.00 21.05
N ALA A 425 -5.65 11.36 20.71
CA ALA A 425 -5.11 11.53 19.37
C ALA A 425 -4.20 10.35 18.99
N ILE A 426 -3.35 10.51 17.97
CA ILE A 426 -2.24 9.58 17.70
C ILE A 426 -0.96 10.41 17.56
N GLU A 427 -0.19 10.56 18.63
CA GLU A 427 0.99 11.42 18.63
C GLU A 427 2.11 10.88 17.73
N GLY A 428 2.72 11.77 16.94
CA GLY A 428 4.09 11.64 16.47
C GLY A 428 4.39 12.08 15.02
N MET A 429 3.38 12.42 14.22
CA MET A 429 3.53 13.27 13.03
C MET A 429 2.39 14.30 12.94
N ASP A 430 2.62 15.45 12.30
CA ASP A 430 1.54 16.42 12.07
C ASP A 430 0.78 16.07 10.79
N ASP A 431 -0.18 15.15 10.91
CA ASP A 431 -1.03 14.70 9.80
C ASP A 431 -2.53 14.73 10.15
N ARG A 432 -3.37 14.45 9.15
CA ARG A 432 -4.84 14.43 9.31
C ARG A 432 -5.40 13.17 9.98
N TYR A 433 -4.57 12.16 10.19
CA TYR A 433 -4.91 10.86 10.78
C TYR A 433 -4.56 10.78 12.27
N ASN A 434 -3.90 11.82 12.79
CA ASN A 434 -3.48 11.91 14.19
C ASN A 434 -4.44 12.76 15.03
N ARG A 435 -5.71 12.86 14.61
CA ARG A 435 -6.70 13.77 15.18
C ARG A 435 -7.49 13.10 16.30
N SER A 436 -7.70 13.84 17.39
CA SER A 436 -8.60 13.45 18.48
C SER A 436 -10.05 13.79 18.16
N LEU A 437 -10.97 13.32 19.00
CA LEU A 437 -12.40 13.65 18.91
C LEU A 437 -12.68 15.16 18.77
N THR A 438 -11.97 15.98 19.54
CA THR A 438 -12.16 17.43 19.62
C THR A 438 -11.35 18.24 18.60
N ASP A 439 -10.50 17.57 17.80
CA ASP A 439 -9.69 18.20 16.73
C ASP A 439 -9.94 17.54 15.35
N ALA A 440 -10.84 16.56 15.28
CA ALA A 440 -11.19 15.89 14.05
C ALA A 440 -12.07 16.77 13.15
N SER A 441 -11.83 16.67 11.85
CA SER A 441 -12.72 17.25 10.83
C SER A 441 -13.57 16.14 10.20
N ALA A 442 -14.84 16.45 9.94
CA ALA A 442 -15.82 15.53 9.34
C ALA A 442 -15.97 14.19 10.08
N GLY A 443 -15.89 14.20 11.42
CA GLY A 443 -16.12 13.02 12.25
C GLY A 443 -15.10 11.89 12.09
N ARG A 444 -13.89 12.18 11.57
CA ARG A 444 -12.79 11.21 11.41
C ARG A 444 -11.76 11.30 12.53
N ASP A 445 -12.20 10.94 13.72
CA ASP A 445 -11.45 10.89 14.98
C ASP A 445 -10.69 9.57 15.14
N TRP A 446 -9.68 9.37 14.30
CA TRP A 446 -8.80 8.19 14.33
C TRP A 446 -8.22 7.87 15.71
N GLY A 447 -7.99 8.89 16.55
CA GLY A 447 -7.53 8.70 17.92
C GLY A 447 -8.51 7.94 18.82
N THR A 448 -9.82 7.96 18.53
CA THR A 448 -10.82 7.13 19.23
C THR A 448 -10.60 5.63 18.97
N PHE A 449 -10.27 5.25 17.73
CA PHE A 449 -9.84 3.88 17.44
C PHE A 449 -8.51 3.54 18.13
N PHE A 450 -7.58 4.48 18.19
CA PHE A 450 -6.31 4.25 18.89
C PHE A 450 -6.52 4.02 20.39
N ALA A 451 -7.48 4.71 21.00
CA ALA A 451 -7.86 4.56 22.40
C ALA A 451 -8.44 3.18 22.75
N LEU A 452 -8.96 2.43 21.76
CA LEU A 452 -9.39 1.04 21.96
C LEU A 452 -8.24 0.16 22.47
N THR A 453 -6.97 0.58 22.34
CA THR A 453 -5.82 -0.05 23.01
C THR A 453 -6.11 -0.34 24.49
N TYR A 454 -6.83 0.53 25.19
CA TYR A 454 -7.19 0.33 26.60
C TYR A 454 -8.31 -0.71 26.84
N THR A 455 -9.10 -1.02 25.82
CA THR A 455 -10.30 -1.87 25.95
C THR A 455 -10.24 -3.19 25.17
N TYR A 456 -9.41 -3.32 24.13
CA TYR A 456 -9.25 -4.57 23.37
C TYR A 456 -9.04 -5.79 24.28
N PRO A 457 -8.13 -5.75 25.28
CA PRO A 457 -7.84 -6.94 26.08
C PRO A 457 -8.92 -7.25 27.13
N ARG A 458 -9.96 -6.41 27.25
CA ARG A 458 -11.15 -6.67 28.09
C ARG A 458 -12.11 -7.67 27.45
N LYS A 459 -11.99 -7.94 26.14
CA LYS A 459 -12.78 -8.95 25.41
C LYS A 459 -14.29 -8.73 25.51
N ASN A 460 -14.74 -7.48 25.33
CA ASN A 460 -16.16 -7.13 25.29
C ASN A 460 -16.78 -7.14 23.87
N LEU A 461 -15.95 -7.28 22.84
CA LEU A 461 -16.36 -7.29 21.43
C LEU A 461 -15.99 -8.63 20.79
N GLN A 462 -16.86 -9.17 19.93
CA GLN A 462 -16.62 -10.46 19.24
C GLN A 462 -15.32 -10.39 18.43
N LEU A 463 -15.04 -9.25 17.79
CA LEU A 463 -13.84 -9.01 17.00
C LEU A 463 -12.53 -9.25 17.77
N TRP A 464 -12.53 -9.04 19.10
CA TRP A 464 -11.38 -9.22 19.98
C TRP A 464 -11.57 -10.35 21.00
N GLY A 465 -12.39 -11.35 20.67
CA GLY A 465 -12.48 -12.60 21.42
C GLY A 465 -13.38 -12.56 22.64
N ALA A 466 -14.44 -11.74 22.62
CA ALA A 466 -15.53 -11.87 23.58
C ALA A 466 -16.12 -13.30 23.56
N PRO A 467 -16.74 -13.74 24.68
CA PRO A 467 -17.54 -14.96 24.66
C PRO A 467 -18.56 -14.92 23.52
N ARG A 468 -18.72 -16.04 22.81
CA ARG A 468 -19.58 -16.11 21.63
C ARG A 468 -20.98 -15.58 21.95
N SER A 469 -21.43 -14.61 21.17
CA SER A 469 -22.77 -14.05 21.32
C SER A 469 -23.86 -15.12 21.13
N PRO A 470 -24.95 -15.11 21.92
CA PRO A 470 -26.10 -15.98 21.68
C PRO A 470 -26.84 -15.66 20.36
N TYR A 471 -26.61 -14.48 19.79
CA TYR A 471 -27.18 -14.06 18.51
C TYR A 471 -26.28 -14.42 17.31
N ALA A 472 -25.03 -14.82 17.56
CA ALA A 472 -24.09 -15.21 16.52
C ALA A 472 -24.53 -16.48 15.79
N LYS A 473 -24.35 -16.49 14.46
CA LYS A 473 -24.62 -17.64 13.60
C LYS A 473 -23.33 -18.35 13.21
N THR A 474 -23.46 -19.62 12.87
CA THR A 474 -22.37 -20.44 12.35
C THR A 474 -22.59 -20.63 10.85
N PHE A 475 -21.53 -20.51 10.07
CA PHE A 475 -21.54 -20.73 8.63
C PHE A 475 -20.26 -21.46 8.22
N GLN A 476 -20.39 -22.54 7.46
CA GLN A 476 -19.23 -23.29 6.98
C GLN A 476 -18.51 -22.47 5.92
N LEU A 477 -17.36 -21.90 6.29
CA LEU A 477 -16.47 -21.28 5.33
C LEU A 477 -15.71 -22.37 4.54
N PRO A 478 -15.14 -22.05 3.36
CA PRO A 478 -14.25 -22.96 2.66
C PRO A 478 -13.17 -23.47 3.61
N LYS A 479 -12.87 -24.78 3.58
CA LYS A 479 -11.80 -25.34 4.42
C LYS A 479 -10.45 -24.67 4.16
N ARG A 480 -10.24 -24.21 2.92
CA ARG A 480 -9.06 -23.50 2.45
C ARG A 480 -9.44 -22.54 1.31
N PRO A 481 -9.41 -21.21 1.53
CA PRO A 481 -9.76 -20.24 0.49
C PRO A 481 -8.79 -20.16 -0.69
N TRP A 482 -7.52 -20.48 -0.47
CA TRP A 482 -6.45 -20.37 -1.47
C TRP A 482 -5.35 -21.40 -1.19
N GLY A 483 -4.73 -21.93 -2.24
CA GLY A 483 -3.62 -22.88 -2.14
C GLY A 483 -4.06 -24.32 -1.88
N ASN A 484 -3.10 -25.17 -1.54
CA ASN A 484 -3.31 -26.57 -1.19
C ASN A 484 -2.88 -26.87 0.27
N ALA A 485 -2.84 -28.15 0.66
CA ALA A 485 -2.53 -28.53 2.03
C ALA A 485 -1.11 -28.13 2.47
N ALA A 486 -0.13 -28.13 1.57
CA ALA A 486 1.24 -27.71 1.89
C ALA A 486 1.32 -26.19 2.15
N ASP A 487 0.44 -25.39 1.55
CA ASP A 487 0.36 -23.95 1.82
C ASP A 487 -0.05 -23.63 3.25
N ASP A 488 -0.84 -24.48 3.93
CA ASP A 488 -1.35 -24.20 5.27
C ASP A 488 -0.22 -24.02 6.30
N VAL A 489 0.93 -24.66 6.09
CA VAL A 489 2.11 -24.57 6.97
C VAL A 489 2.61 -23.12 7.12
N PHE A 490 2.45 -22.29 6.08
CA PHE A 490 2.84 -20.87 6.14
C PHE A 490 1.99 -20.06 7.12
N ASN A 491 0.73 -20.45 7.36
CA ASN A 491 -0.13 -19.79 8.33
C ASN A 491 0.31 -20.04 9.78
N SER A 492 1.22 -20.99 10.03
CA SER A 492 1.66 -21.31 11.38
C SER A 492 2.33 -20.10 12.05
N PRO A 493 1.94 -19.73 13.29
CA PRO A 493 2.63 -18.72 14.08
C PRO A 493 3.85 -19.28 14.81
N ASP A 494 4.15 -20.57 14.62
CA ASP A 494 5.23 -21.27 15.31
C ASP A 494 6.48 -21.38 14.43
N PRO A 495 7.69 -21.25 15.02
CA PRO A 495 8.94 -21.45 14.32
C PRO A 495 9.09 -22.86 13.77
N ILE A 496 9.95 -23.00 12.77
CA ILE A 496 10.33 -24.28 12.19
C ILE A 496 11.24 -24.99 13.20
N TYR A 497 10.74 -26.07 13.81
CA TYR A 497 11.52 -26.82 14.78
C TYR A 497 12.30 -27.95 14.09
N ILE A 498 13.63 -27.84 14.06
CA ILE A 498 14.54 -28.86 13.49
C ILE A 498 15.29 -29.66 14.56
N GLY A 499 14.67 -29.84 15.74
CA GLY A 499 15.28 -30.56 16.86
C GLY A 499 16.37 -29.76 17.59
N GLU A 500 17.09 -30.43 18.49
CA GLU A 500 18.24 -29.86 19.22
C GLU A 500 19.50 -29.66 18.35
N ALA A 501 19.44 -30.02 17.05
CA ALA A 501 20.60 -30.07 16.15
C ALA A 501 21.36 -28.74 16.01
N LEU A 502 20.73 -27.60 16.35
CA LEU A 502 21.35 -26.27 16.36
C LEU A 502 21.49 -25.66 17.78
N GLY A 503 21.12 -26.39 18.82
CA GLY A 503 21.08 -25.89 20.20
C GLY A 503 20.18 -24.66 20.36
N LEU A 504 19.07 -24.61 19.62
CA LEU A 504 17.99 -23.62 19.73
C LEU A 504 16.73 -24.33 20.20
N THR A 505 16.13 -23.83 21.27
CA THR A 505 14.87 -24.37 21.80
C THR A 505 13.67 -23.65 21.18
N LYS A 506 12.53 -24.34 21.10
CA LYS A 506 11.26 -23.71 20.68
C LYS A 506 10.90 -22.55 21.60
N GLU A 507 11.20 -22.64 22.90
CA GLU A 507 10.93 -21.60 23.88
C GLU A 507 11.74 -20.31 23.61
N GLU A 508 13.04 -20.42 23.31
CA GLU A 508 13.88 -19.27 22.94
C GLU A 508 13.36 -18.53 21.70
N LEU A 509 12.81 -19.26 20.73
CA LEU A 509 12.24 -18.69 19.51
C LEU A 509 10.86 -18.03 19.72
N LEU A 510 10.20 -18.25 20.85
CA LEU A 510 8.87 -17.73 21.15
C LEU A 510 8.87 -16.59 22.18
N ASN A 511 9.94 -16.44 22.96
CA ASN A 511 10.07 -15.45 24.03
C ASN A 511 10.71 -14.14 23.58
N GLU A 512 10.27 -13.64 22.42
CA GLU A 512 10.81 -12.46 21.75
C GLU A 512 10.45 -11.15 22.44
N LYS A 513 11.35 -10.16 22.37
CA LYS A 513 11.13 -8.80 22.90
C LYS A 513 11.43 -7.76 21.83
N VAL A 514 10.67 -6.67 21.81
CA VAL A 514 10.82 -5.58 20.84
C VAL A 514 12.27 -5.05 20.75
N PRO A 515 12.98 -4.80 21.87
CA PRO A 515 14.35 -4.26 21.79
C PRO A 515 15.36 -5.17 21.10
N THR A 516 15.10 -6.48 21.01
CA THR A 516 16.07 -7.50 20.55
C THR A 516 15.63 -8.24 19.30
N ASP A 517 14.32 -8.39 19.08
CA ASP A 517 13.77 -9.33 18.09
C ASP A 517 12.76 -8.68 17.13
N ALA A 518 12.37 -7.42 17.36
CA ALA A 518 11.61 -6.69 16.34
C ALA A 518 12.52 -6.29 15.16
N SER A 519 11.89 -5.93 14.04
CA SER A 519 12.52 -5.68 12.74
C SER A 519 13.94 -5.08 12.76
N VAL A 520 14.16 -3.93 13.40
CA VAL A 520 15.46 -3.21 13.29
C VAL A 520 16.62 -4.00 13.92
N PRO A 521 16.54 -4.46 15.18
CA PRO A 521 17.53 -5.37 15.75
C PRO A 521 17.86 -6.58 14.84
N VAL A 522 16.83 -7.25 14.31
CA VAL A 522 17.02 -8.40 13.42
C VAL A 522 17.69 -8.00 12.11
N LEU A 523 17.24 -6.90 11.50
CA LEU A 523 17.84 -6.37 10.27
C LEU A 523 19.31 -5.99 10.49
N ASN A 524 19.67 -5.47 11.66
CA ASN A 524 21.05 -5.15 11.98
C ASN A 524 21.86 -6.44 12.12
N ALA A 525 21.37 -7.44 12.85
CA ALA A 525 22.03 -8.74 12.97
C ALA A 525 22.25 -9.41 11.60
N VAL A 526 21.21 -9.61 10.78
CA VAL A 526 21.37 -10.32 9.49
C VAL A 526 22.25 -9.59 8.46
N ASN A 527 22.51 -8.29 8.67
CA ASN A 527 23.39 -7.51 7.81
C ASN A 527 24.81 -7.37 8.37
N ASP A 528 25.05 -7.79 9.62
CA ASP A 528 26.38 -7.77 10.23
C ASP A 528 27.26 -8.88 9.63
N PRO A 529 28.42 -8.55 9.03
CA PRO A 529 29.38 -9.54 8.56
C PRO A 529 29.85 -10.53 9.64
N ALA A 530 29.78 -10.17 10.92
CA ALA A 530 30.19 -11.00 12.04
C ALA A 530 29.12 -12.02 12.51
N THR A 531 27.90 -11.96 11.97
CA THR A 531 26.83 -12.88 12.35
C THR A 531 27.20 -14.32 12.03
N THR A 532 27.08 -15.19 13.03
CA THR A 532 27.37 -16.62 12.92
C THR A 532 26.25 -17.36 12.19
N GLU A 533 26.54 -18.54 11.63
CA GLU A 533 25.49 -19.39 11.04
C GLU A 533 24.42 -19.77 12.07
N LYS A 534 24.79 -20.06 13.32
CA LYS A 534 23.83 -20.35 14.40
C LYS A 534 22.84 -19.19 14.61
N GLU A 535 23.34 -17.96 14.65
CA GLU A 535 22.50 -16.76 14.77
C GLU A 535 21.65 -16.53 13.52
N MET A 536 22.20 -16.77 12.33
CA MET A 536 21.44 -16.68 11.09
C MET A 536 20.28 -17.68 11.09
N PHE A 537 20.53 -18.93 11.49
CA PHE A 537 19.51 -19.97 11.55
C PHE A 537 18.34 -19.62 12.47
N LYS A 538 18.55 -18.88 13.57
CA LYS A 538 17.45 -18.34 14.39
C LYS A 538 16.43 -17.60 13.51
N TYR A 539 16.90 -16.83 12.53
CA TYR A 539 16.06 -16.06 11.62
C TYR A 539 15.57 -16.86 10.41
N ILE A 540 16.30 -17.88 9.95
CA ILE A 540 15.86 -18.80 8.89
C ILE A 540 14.65 -19.62 9.36
N LEU A 541 14.67 -20.06 10.61
CA LEU A 541 13.62 -20.89 11.23
C LEU A 541 12.38 -20.08 11.66
N HIS A 542 12.41 -18.77 11.47
CA HIS A 542 11.42 -17.85 12.02
C HIS A 542 10.07 -17.94 11.27
N PRO A 543 8.89 -17.88 11.93
CA PRO A 543 7.60 -17.97 11.23
C PRO A 543 7.31 -16.73 10.36
N GLU A 544 7.76 -15.55 10.77
CA GLU A 544 7.50 -14.31 10.04
C GLU A 544 8.31 -14.19 8.73
N TYR A 545 7.59 -13.94 7.65
CA TYR A 545 8.07 -13.84 6.28
C TYR A 545 9.21 -12.82 6.07
N GLY A 546 9.05 -11.60 6.56
CA GLY A 546 10.03 -10.53 6.43
C GLY A 546 11.38 -10.84 7.10
N ILE A 547 11.38 -11.54 8.22
CA ILE A 547 12.58 -12.00 8.94
C ILE A 547 13.26 -13.11 8.15
N ARG A 548 12.53 -14.12 7.66
CA ARG A 548 13.11 -15.18 6.80
C ARG A 548 13.73 -14.59 5.53
N HIS A 549 13.03 -13.65 4.88
CA HIS A 549 13.54 -12.94 3.71
C HIS A 549 14.76 -12.05 4.03
N ALA A 550 14.80 -11.45 5.22
CA ALA A 550 15.98 -10.72 5.67
C ALA A 550 17.17 -11.66 5.92
N ALA A 551 16.93 -12.82 6.54
CA ALA A 551 17.94 -13.85 6.80
C ALA A 551 18.56 -14.38 5.50
N MET A 552 17.73 -14.72 4.50
CA MET A 552 18.22 -15.18 3.19
C MET A 552 19.07 -14.11 2.47
N ARG A 553 18.86 -12.83 2.78
CA ARG A 553 19.71 -11.74 2.28
C ARG A 553 21.07 -11.75 2.93
N GLY A 554 21.11 -12.02 4.23
CA GLY A 554 22.33 -12.25 4.98
C GLY A 554 23.11 -13.42 4.38
N VAL A 555 22.45 -14.56 4.17
CA VAL A 555 23.04 -15.76 3.53
C VAL A 555 23.69 -15.43 2.18
N VAL A 556 22.98 -14.73 1.29
CA VAL A 556 23.54 -14.34 -0.01
C VAL A 556 24.73 -13.39 0.13
N LYS A 557 24.63 -12.37 1.01
CA LYS A 557 25.71 -11.41 1.25
C LYS A 557 26.98 -12.06 1.80
N GLN A 558 26.82 -13.08 2.63
CA GLN A 558 27.93 -13.83 3.23
C GLN A 558 28.52 -14.88 2.27
N GLY A 559 27.88 -15.16 1.13
CA GLY A 559 28.35 -16.18 0.19
C GLY A 559 28.11 -17.62 0.65
N TRP A 560 27.17 -17.87 1.58
CA TRP A 560 26.94 -19.19 2.18
C TRP A 560 26.10 -20.10 1.29
N THR A 561 26.61 -20.43 0.10
CA THR A 561 25.94 -21.29 -0.89
C THR A 561 25.73 -22.72 -0.40
N HIS A 562 26.55 -23.19 0.54
CA HIS A 562 26.45 -24.53 1.14
C HIS A 562 25.12 -24.77 1.89
N LEU A 563 24.38 -23.72 2.23
CA LEU A 563 23.06 -23.83 2.88
C LEU A 563 21.92 -24.12 1.91
N VAL A 564 22.08 -23.87 0.61
CA VAL A 564 20.98 -23.91 -0.36
C VAL A 564 20.43 -25.33 -0.53
N VAL A 565 21.30 -26.32 -0.76
CA VAL A 565 20.89 -27.72 -0.98
C VAL A 565 20.12 -28.30 0.23
N PRO A 566 20.63 -28.20 1.48
CA PRO A 566 19.88 -28.65 2.65
C PRO A 566 18.50 -27.99 2.82
N LEU A 567 18.39 -26.70 2.48
CA LEU A 567 17.12 -25.98 2.55
C LEU A 567 16.12 -26.50 1.50
N LEU A 568 16.56 -26.73 0.26
CA LEU A 568 15.74 -27.28 -0.82
C LEU A 568 15.30 -28.73 -0.55
N GLN A 569 16.11 -29.52 0.16
CA GLN A 569 15.79 -30.90 0.54
C GLN A 569 14.86 -31.00 1.76
N SER A 570 14.58 -29.89 2.45
CA SER A 570 13.78 -29.92 3.67
C SER A 570 12.37 -30.44 3.41
N GLY A 571 11.82 -31.19 4.38
CA GLY A 571 10.41 -31.57 4.39
C GLY A 571 9.45 -30.40 4.66
N ASP A 572 9.93 -29.31 5.28
CA ASP A 572 9.11 -28.13 5.57
C ASP A 572 9.14 -27.15 4.36
N PRO A 573 7.98 -26.83 3.75
CA PRO A 573 7.92 -25.94 2.59
C PRO A 573 8.48 -24.53 2.88
N ARG A 574 8.47 -24.08 4.14
CA ARG A 574 9.03 -22.78 4.54
C ARG A 574 10.56 -22.73 4.40
N LEU A 575 11.24 -23.85 4.56
CA LEU A 575 12.69 -23.96 4.35
C LEU A 575 13.02 -24.14 2.87
N ARG A 576 12.20 -24.88 2.12
CA ARG A 576 12.34 -24.94 0.66
C ARG A 576 12.17 -23.57 0.02
N GLU A 577 11.18 -22.79 0.44
CA GLU A 577 11.05 -21.37 0.05
C GLU A 577 12.33 -20.59 0.37
N ALA A 578 12.90 -20.73 1.58
CA ALA A 578 14.12 -20.05 1.96
C ALA A 578 15.29 -20.35 1.01
N GLY A 579 15.49 -21.62 0.66
CA GLY A 579 16.48 -22.03 -0.35
C GLY A 579 16.22 -21.37 -1.71
N LEU A 580 14.97 -21.44 -2.20
CA LEU A 580 14.56 -20.87 -3.48
C LEU A 580 14.74 -19.34 -3.53
N LEU A 581 14.53 -18.60 -2.43
CA LEU A 581 14.74 -17.15 -2.38
C LEU A 581 16.18 -16.75 -2.71
N THR A 582 17.17 -17.57 -2.33
CA THR A 582 18.57 -17.32 -2.68
C THR A 582 18.84 -17.46 -4.17
N MET A 583 17.98 -18.17 -4.90
CA MET A 583 18.05 -18.39 -6.35
C MET A 583 17.12 -17.44 -7.13
N ALA A 584 15.89 -17.21 -6.67
CA ALA A 584 14.90 -16.37 -7.34
C ALA A 584 15.08 -14.86 -7.04
N GLY A 585 15.61 -14.53 -5.86
CA GLY A 585 15.74 -13.18 -5.34
C GLY A 585 14.63 -12.83 -4.35
N MET A 586 14.77 -11.69 -3.68
CA MET A 586 13.84 -11.24 -2.63
C MET A 586 13.62 -9.73 -2.69
N PHE A 587 12.67 -9.23 -1.90
CA PHE A 587 12.43 -7.79 -1.79
C PHE A 587 13.70 -7.02 -1.35
N LYS A 588 14.25 -6.21 -2.28
CA LYS A 588 15.53 -5.47 -2.12
C LYS A 588 16.74 -6.37 -1.83
N GLY A 589 16.63 -7.68 -2.03
CA GLY A 589 17.72 -8.65 -1.98
C GLY A 589 18.11 -9.05 -3.40
N ARG A 590 19.39 -9.35 -3.61
CA ARG A 590 19.84 -10.01 -4.84
C ARG A 590 19.92 -11.52 -4.56
N PRO A 591 19.66 -12.37 -5.55
CA PRO A 591 20.01 -13.78 -5.44
C PRO A 591 21.53 -13.97 -5.60
N PHE A 592 22.01 -15.19 -5.38
CA PHE A 592 23.35 -15.61 -5.81
C PHE A 592 23.53 -15.42 -7.32
N SER A 593 24.75 -15.14 -7.77
CA SER A 593 25.07 -15.06 -9.20
C SER A 593 24.99 -16.43 -9.87
N ASP A 594 24.86 -16.47 -11.20
CA ASP A 594 24.65 -17.73 -11.93
C ASP A 594 25.80 -18.73 -11.73
N ASP A 595 27.05 -18.26 -11.56
CA ASP A 595 28.25 -19.08 -11.31
C ASP A 595 28.26 -19.75 -9.92
N GLN A 596 27.41 -19.28 -9.00
CA GLN A 596 27.26 -19.85 -7.66
C GLN A 596 26.15 -20.91 -7.59
N LEU A 597 25.34 -21.07 -8.64
CA LEU A 597 24.26 -22.03 -8.70
C LEU A 597 24.74 -23.34 -9.34
N THR A 598 24.48 -24.46 -8.68
CA THR A 598 24.95 -25.78 -9.12
C THR A 598 23.86 -26.55 -9.86
N THR A 599 24.26 -27.54 -10.66
CA THR A 599 23.34 -28.49 -11.30
C THR A 599 22.44 -29.17 -10.27
N GLU A 600 23.00 -29.59 -9.12
CA GLU A 600 22.24 -30.20 -8.04
C GLU A 600 21.12 -29.29 -7.50
N MET A 601 21.39 -27.99 -7.35
CA MET A 601 20.37 -27.03 -6.94
C MET A 601 19.23 -26.96 -7.98
N PHE A 602 19.56 -26.94 -9.26
CA PHE A 602 18.55 -26.95 -10.32
C PHE A 602 17.81 -28.29 -10.44
N ASP A 603 18.45 -29.42 -10.15
CA ASP A 603 17.79 -30.74 -10.08
C ASP A 603 16.73 -30.76 -8.97
N LEU A 604 17.02 -30.14 -7.83
CA LEU A 604 16.04 -29.99 -6.73
C LEU A 604 14.92 -29.01 -7.10
N VAL A 605 15.23 -27.87 -7.74
CA VAL A 605 14.20 -26.96 -8.28
C VAL A 605 13.27 -27.70 -9.24
N SER A 606 13.84 -28.53 -10.11
CA SER A 606 13.09 -29.34 -11.08
C SER A 606 12.13 -30.30 -10.38
N GLN A 607 12.59 -30.98 -9.33
CA GLN A 607 11.74 -31.86 -8.51
C GLN A 607 10.60 -31.10 -7.82
N ILE A 608 10.87 -29.91 -7.29
CA ILE A 608 9.85 -29.06 -6.65
C ILE A 608 8.79 -28.59 -7.66
N VAL A 609 9.20 -28.23 -8.89
CA VAL A 609 8.29 -27.82 -9.99
C VAL A 609 7.37 -28.98 -10.40
N GLU A 610 7.91 -30.21 -10.46
CA GLU A 610 7.18 -31.40 -10.87
C GLU A 610 6.27 -31.99 -9.78
N ASP A 611 6.41 -31.60 -8.51
CA ASP A 611 5.53 -32.10 -7.45
C ASP A 611 4.13 -31.44 -7.53
N PRO A 612 3.06 -32.19 -7.84
CA PRO A 612 1.69 -31.65 -7.89
C PRO A 612 1.14 -31.26 -6.51
N ASN A 613 1.72 -31.79 -5.43
CA ASN A 613 1.30 -31.54 -4.05
C ASN A 613 2.13 -30.46 -3.36
N GLU A 614 3.13 -29.89 -4.02
CA GLU A 614 3.93 -28.80 -3.47
C GLU A 614 3.07 -27.56 -3.23
N SER A 615 3.40 -26.82 -2.16
CA SER A 615 2.81 -25.52 -1.85
C SER A 615 2.84 -24.62 -3.08
N TRP A 616 1.71 -23.99 -3.40
CA TRP A 616 1.64 -23.04 -4.51
C TRP A 616 2.59 -21.86 -4.32
N TRP A 617 2.80 -21.45 -3.07
CA TRP A 617 3.79 -20.44 -2.72
C TRP A 617 5.23 -20.87 -3.04
N VAL A 618 5.59 -22.12 -2.72
CA VAL A 618 6.91 -22.67 -3.03
C VAL A 618 7.08 -22.88 -4.54
N ALA A 619 6.07 -23.45 -5.21
CA ALA A 619 6.06 -23.65 -6.65
C ALA A 619 6.27 -22.33 -7.41
N MET A 620 5.64 -21.24 -6.98
CA MET A 620 5.86 -19.91 -7.55
C MET A 620 7.35 -19.50 -7.54
N TYR A 621 8.05 -19.68 -6.42
CA TYR A 621 9.49 -19.38 -6.32
C TYR A 621 10.36 -20.39 -7.06
N ALA A 622 9.93 -21.65 -7.15
CA ALA A 622 10.62 -22.67 -7.92
C ALA A 622 10.57 -22.36 -9.43
N ILE A 623 9.42 -21.91 -9.94
CA ILE A 623 9.28 -21.44 -11.32
C ILE A 623 10.16 -20.21 -11.60
N GLN A 624 10.26 -19.29 -10.64
CA GLN A 624 11.17 -18.13 -10.73
C GLN A 624 12.65 -18.55 -10.76
N ALA A 625 13.04 -19.50 -9.91
CA ALA A 625 14.40 -20.04 -9.91
C ALA A 625 14.70 -20.81 -11.21
N LEU A 626 13.76 -21.63 -11.68
CA LEU A 626 13.87 -22.39 -12.93
C LEU A 626 14.08 -21.48 -14.15
N ARG A 627 13.51 -20.27 -14.16
CA ARG A 627 13.71 -19.28 -15.23
C ARG A 627 15.17 -18.89 -15.46
N ARG A 628 16.05 -19.14 -14.49
CA ARG A 628 17.50 -18.91 -14.58
C ARG A 628 18.28 -20.11 -15.12
N ALA A 629 17.64 -21.27 -15.27
CA ALA A 629 18.28 -22.44 -15.84
C ALA A 629 18.55 -22.26 -17.35
N ASP A 630 19.35 -23.17 -17.90
CA ASP A 630 19.49 -23.32 -19.34
C ASP A 630 18.16 -23.72 -20.00
N ILE A 631 18.05 -23.43 -21.30
CA ILE A 631 16.83 -23.64 -22.07
C ILE A 631 16.40 -25.10 -22.12
N ASP A 632 17.35 -26.05 -22.25
CA ASP A 632 17.04 -27.48 -22.32
C ASP A 632 16.37 -27.96 -21.04
N ARG A 633 16.84 -27.49 -19.88
CA ARG A 633 16.20 -27.77 -18.60
C ARG A 633 14.81 -27.16 -18.49
N ILE A 634 14.62 -25.90 -18.89
CA ILE A 634 13.28 -25.28 -18.87
C ILE A 634 12.32 -26.07 -19.78
N ALA A 635 12.80 -26.53 -20.94
CA ALA A 635 12.02 -27.30 -21.91
C ALA A 635 11.53 -28.65 -21.37
N GLN A 636 12.31 -29.31 -20.50
CA GLN A 636 11.90 -30.57 -19.83
C GLN A 636 10.62 -30.41 -19.00
N HIS A 637 10.37 -29.20 -18.49
CA HIS A 637 9.21 -28.86 -17.65
C HIS A 637 8.09 -28.14 -18.40
N ARG A 638 8.13 -28.09 -19.75
CA ARG A 638 7.17 -27.32 -20.56
C ARG A 638 5.71 -27.67 -20.25
N GLU A 639 5.37 -28.95 -20.19
CA GLU A 639 3.99 -29.39 -19.93
C GLU A 639 3.54 -28.97 -18.52
N ARG A 640 4.41 -29.15 -17.53
CA ARG A 640 4.14 -28.73 -16.15
C ARG A 640 3.96 -27.21 -16.02
N LEU A 641 4.77 -26.43 -16.73
CA LEU A 641 4.63 -24.97 -16.82
C LEU A 641 3.32 -24.54 -17.47
N LEU A 642 2.82 -25.29 -18.47
CA LEU A 642 1.51 -25.05 -19.07
C LEU A 642 0.38 -25.38 -18.11
N GLU A 643 0.50 -26.44 -17.30
CA GLU A 643 -0.48 -26.76 -16.25
C GLU A 643 -0.61 -25.64 -15.20
N PHE A 644 0.50 -24.98 -14.84
CA PHE A 644 0.47 -23.84 -13.90
C PHE A 644 -0.34 -22.64 -14.41
N LEU A 645 -0.60 -22.54 -15.73
CA LEU A 645 -1.49 -21.51 -16.26
C LEU A 645 -2.96 -21.74 -15.83
N GLU A 646 -3.35 -22.98 -15.54
CA GLU A 646 -4.72 -23.31 -15.14
C GLU A 646 -4.96 -23.20 -13.62
N TYR A 647 -3.94 -22.87 -12.83
CA TYR A 647 -4.07 -22.70 -11.37
C TYR A 647 -4.91 -21.45 -11.04
N ASP A 648 -5.78 -21.51 -10.02
CA ASP A 648 -6.52 -20.34 -9.49
C ASP A 648 -5.62 -19.46 -8.60
N SER A 649 -4.50 -19.01 -9.16
CA SER A 649 -3.53 -18.15 -8.51
C SER A 649 -2.81 -17.29 -9.53
N VAL A 650 -3.19 -16.01 -9.58
CA VAL A 650 -2.56 -15.03 -10.47
C VAL A 650 -1.04 -14.93 -10.25
N TRP A 651 -0.57 -15.18 -9.04
CA TRP A 651 0.86 -15.16 -8.71
C TRP A 651 1.62 -16.31 -9.35
N VAL A 652 1.03 -17.51 -9.38
CA VAL A 652 1.64 -18.70 -10.02
C VAL A 652 1.57 -18.56 -11.54
N GLN A 653 0.40 -18.18 -12.06
CA GLN A 653 0.17 -17.96 -13.48
C GLN A 653 1.14 -16.93 -14.07
N GLU A 654 1.38 -15.82 -13.37
CA GLU A 654 2.33 -14.80 -13.80
C GLU A 654 3.75 -15.39 -13.98
N GLN A 655 4.25 -16.13 -12.98
CA GLN A 655 5.60 -16.69 -13.06
C GLN A 655 5.71 -17.77 -14.12
N ALA A 656 4.67 -18.61 -14.29
CA ALA A 656 4.62 -19.59 -15.36
C ALA A 656 4.71 -18.93 -16.74
N VAL A 657 3.96 -17.85 -16.99
CA VAL A 657 4.05 -17.08 -18.24
C VAL A 657 5.46 -16.52 -18.44
N LEU A 658 6.04 -15.88 -17.42
CA LEU A 658 7.39 -15.30 -17.52
C LEU A 658 8.46 -16.34 -17.84
N THR A 659 8.33 -17.56 -17.32
CA THR A 659 9.25 -18.67 -17.60
C THR A 659 8.99 -19.29 -18.97
N LEU A 660 7.74 -19.54 -19.36
CA LEU A 660 7.37 -20.05 -20.68
C LEU A 660 7.81 -19.12 -21.82
N CYS A 661 7.82 -17.81 -21.61
CA CYS A 661 8.35 -16.85 -22.59
C CYS A 661 9.81 -17.13 -23.00
N LYS A 662 10.60 -17.85 -22.19
CA LYS A 662 11.97 -18.26 -22.55
C LYS A 662 12.01 -19.34 -23.63
N LEU A 663 10.96 -20.13 -23.78
CA LEU A 663 10.87 -21.20 -24.77
C LEU A 663 10.33 -20.73 -26.13
N ILE A 664 9.71 -19.54 -26.19
CA ILE A 664 9.12 -19.02 -27.43
C ILE A 664 10.16 -18.77 -28.55
N PRO A 665 11.38 -18.27 -28.28
CA PRO A 665 12.40 -18.14 -29.33
C PRO A 665 12.92 -19.47 -29.88
N GLU A 666 12.60 -20.59 -29.24
CA GLU A 666 13.09 -21.93 -29.58
C GLU A 666 12.15 -22.62 -30.58
N ARG A 667 12.72 -23.07 -31.70
CA ARG A 667 11.97 -23.63 -32.84
C ARG A 667 11.14 -24.85 -32.49
N ASP A 668 11.57 -25.66 -31.52
CA ASP A 668 10.89 -26.90 -31.15
C ASP A 668 9.74 -26.69 -30.14
N HIS A 669 9.49 -25.44 -29.71
CA HIS A 669 8.59 -25.17 -28.60
C HIS A 669 7.53 -24.09 -28.87
N TYR A 670 7.81 -23.12 -29.74
CA TYR A 670 6.95 -21.94 -29.89
C TYR A 670 5.50 -22.27 -30.29
N GLU A 671 5.25 -23.28 -31.12
CA GLU A 671 3.90 -23.65 -31.56
C GLU A 671 3.03 -24.16 -30.39
N THR A 672 3.65 -24.87 -29.44
CA THR A 672 2.97 -25.39 -28.25
C THR A 672 2.81 -24.30 -27.19
N VAL A 673 3.82 -23.44 -27.02
CA VAL A 673 3.88 -22.48 -25.92
C VAL A 673 3.18 -21.16 -26.21
N LEU A 674 3.31 -20.63 -27.43
CA LEU A 674 2.84 -19.28 -27.73
C LEU A 674 1.32 -19.11 -27.62
N PRO A 675 0.46 -20.01 -28.15
CA PRO A 675 -0.99 -19.85 -28.03
C PRO A 675 -1.51 -19.78 -26.58
N PRO A 676 -1.16 -20.70 -25.66
CA PRO A 676 -1.61 -20.62 -24.27
C PRO A 676 -1.02 -19.42 -23.52
N VAL A 677 0.23 -19.02 -23.80
CA VAL A 677 0.83 -17.80 -23.24
C VAL A 677 0.05 -16.56 -23.67
N VAL A 678 -0.25 -16.40 -24.96
CA VAL A 678 -1.03 -15.25 -25.45
C VAL A 678 -2.44 -15.23 -24.84
N LYS A 679 -3.08 -16.39 -24.72
CA LYS A 679 -4.40 -16.53 -24.06
C LYS A 679 -4.35 -16.06 -22.60
N MET A 680 -3.32 -16.44 -21.84
CA MET A 680 -3.18 -16.02 -20.44
C MET A 680 -2.82 -14.53 -20.31
N VAL A 681 -1.85 -14.04 -21.09
CA VAL A 681 -1.42 -12.63 -21.06
C VAL A 681 -2.59 -11.67 -21.31
N THR A 682 -3.53 -12.08 -22.15
CA THR A 682 -4.71 -11.27 -22.51
C THR A 682 -5.87 -11.40 -21.52
N SER A 683 -5.84 -12.38 -20.61
CA SER A 683 -6.88 -12.58 -19.59
C SER A 683 -6.59 -11.85 -18.27
N PHE A 684 -5.35 -11.41 -18.02
CA PHE A 684 -4.99 -10.74 -16.77
C PHE A 684 -5.75 -9.42 -16.56
N ALA A 685 -6.74 -9.47 -15.66
CA ALA A 685 -7.57 -8.34 -15.24
C ALA A 685 -6.99 -7.57 -14.03
N ILE A 686 -5.71 -7.80 -13.72
CA ILE A 686 -4.95 -7.22 -12.60
C ILE A 686 -3.71 -6.53 -13.18
N ASP A 687 -3.44 -5.30 -12.74
CA ASP A 687 -2.43 -4.41 -13.35
C ASP A 687 -1.01 -4.99 -13.33
N GLU A 688 -0.54 -5.50 -12.19
CA GLU A 688 0.85 -5.99 -12.04
C GLU A 688 1.15 -7.19 -12.95
N PRO A 689 0.39 -8.31 -12.91
CA PRO A 689 0.58 -9.44 -13.82
C PRO A 689 0.41 -9.06 -15.29
N SER A 690 -0.59 -8.24 -15.61
CA SER A 690 -0.79 -7.71 -16.97
C SER A 690 0.45 -6.94 -17.43
N ARG A 691 0.99 -6.03 -16.61
CA ARG A 691 2.14 -5.19 -16.96
C ARG A 691 3.42 -6.00 -17.12
N ASN A 692 3.69 -6.94 -16.21
CA ASN A 692 4.92 -7.71 -16.21
C ASN A 692 4.97 -8.70 -17.37
N THR A 693 3.87 -9.44 -17.61
CA THR A 693 3.83 -10.49 -18.64
C THR A 693 3.74 -9.92 -20.05
N THR A 694 2.98 -8.84 -20.27
CA THR A 694 2.94 -8.16 -21.58
C THR A 694 4.31 -7.59 -21.97
N ARG A 695 5.04 -7.00 -21.01
CA ARG A 695 6.40 -6.51 -21.24
C ARG A 695 7.37 -7.63 -21.61
N GLU A 696 7.32 -8.75 -20.90
CA GLU A 696 8.18 -9.91 -21.20
C GLU A 696 7.87 -10.45 -22.59
N LEU A 697 6.59 -10.72 -22.89
CA LEU A 697 6.19 -11.24 -24.19
C LEU A 697 6.55 -10.28 -25.33
N GLN A 698 6.41 -8.96 -25.14
CA GLN A 698 6.85 -7.97 -26.11
C GLN A 698 8.34 -8.12 -26.44
N GLN A 699 9.19 -8.19 -25.40
CA GLN A 699 10.64 -8.32 -25.56
C GLN A 699 11.00 -9.64 -26.24
N THR A 700 10.35 -10.73 -25.86
CA THR A 700 10.53 -12.05 -26.46
C THR A 700 10.19 -12.05 -27.95
N ILE A 701 9.02 -11.53 -28.36
CA ILE A 701 8.62 -11.50 -29.77
C ILE A 701 9.51 -10.57 -30.60
N ALA A 702 9.87 -9.41 -30.05
CA ALA A 702 10.76 -8.47 -30.73
C ALA A 702 12.15 -9.08 -31.02
N GLY A 703 12.65 -9.94 -30.12
CA GLY A 703 13.93 -10.63 -30.27
C GLY A 703 13.87 -11.98 -31.01
N ALA A 704 12.67 -12.50 -31.31
CA ALA A 704 12.50 -13.81 -31.93
C ALA A 704 12.83 -13.80 -33.43
N ASN A 705 13.11 -14.99 -33.98
CA ASN A 705 13.32 -15.17 -35.42
C ASN A 705 12.05 -14.84 -36.23
N ARG A 706 12.26 -14.53 -37.51
CA ARG A 706 11.20 -14.04 -38.41
C ARG A 706 10.04 -15.03 -38.58
N ASP A 707 10.34 -16.32 -38.71
CA ASP A 707 9.36 -17.40 -38.77
C ASP A 707 8.44 -17.44 -37.55
N ILE A 708 9.00 -17.26 -36.35
CA ILE A 708 8.24 -17.19 -35.09
C ILE A 708 7.36 -15.94 -35.05
N GLN A 709 7.87 -14.79 -35.49
CA GLN A 709 7.06 -13.56 -35.60
C GLN A 709 5.91 -13.72 -36.60
N GLU A 710 6.13 -14.41 -37.71
CA GLU A 710 5.11 -14.72 -38.71
C GLU A 710 4.02 -15.64 -38.14
N TYR A 711 4.41 -16.68 -37.40
CA TYR A 711 3.47 -17.53 -36.68
C TYR A 711 2.69 -16.78 -35.58
N ALA A 712 3.36 -15.90 -34.85
CA ALA A 712 2.75 -15.09 -33.79
C ALA A 712 1.73 -14.07 -34.32
N SER A 713 1.91 -13.58 -35.55
CA SER A 713 1.12 -12.49 -36.13
C SER A 713 -0.40 -12.73 -36.12
N PRO A 714 -0.93 -13.82 -36.70
CA PRO A 714 -2.37 -14.08 -36.67
C PRO A 714 -2.91 -14.31 -35.26
N ILE A 715 -2.12 -14.91 -34.35
CA ILE A 715 -2.52 -15.19 -32.96
C ILE A 715 -2.69 -13.88 -32.19
N LEU A 716 -1.69 -13.00 -32.24
CA LEU A 716 -1.69 -11.72 -31.52
C LEU A 716 -2.75 -10.76 -32.08
N LYS A 717 -2.92 -10.69 -33.41
CA LYS A 717 -3.97 -9.88 -34.05
C LYS A 717 -5.37 -10.36 -33.63
N LYS A 718 -5.61 -11.68 -33.64
CA LYS A 718 -6.87 -12.27 -33.16
C LYS A 718 -7.11 -11.97 -31.68
N ALA A 719 -6.09 -12.13 -30.85
CA ALA A 719 -6.18 -11.88 -29.42
C ALA A 719 -6.50 -10.41 -29.13
N TYR A 720 -5.85 -9.47 -29.84
CA TYR A 720 -6.15 -8.04 -29.76
C TYR A 720 -7.61 -7.74 -30.10
N LEU A 721 -8.13 -8.30 -31.20
CA LEU A 721 -9.52 -8.09 -31.63
C LEU A 721 -10.55 -8.70 -30.67
N SER A 722 -10.13 -9.66 -29.85
CA SER A 722 -10.99 -10.33 -28.87
C SER A 722 -10.97 -9.65 -27.49
N LEU A 723 -10.17 -8.61 -27.30
CA LEU A 723 -10.12 -7.88 -26.04
C LEU A 723 -11.46 -7.17 -25.81
N PRO A 724 -11.98 -7.20 -24.58
CA PRO A 724 -13.24 -6.55 -24.29
C PRO A 724 -13.10 -5.02 -24.37
N ASP A 725 -14.22 -4.34 -24.63
CA ASP A 725 -14.27 -2.87 -24.63
C ASP A 725 -14.35 -2.30 -23.21
N GLN A 726 -14.81 -3.12 -22.25
CA GLN A 726 -14.81 -2.82 -20.82
C GLN A 726 -14.18 -3.96 -20.03
N LEU A 727 -13.45 -3.62 -18.97
CA LEU A 727 -12.85 -4.60 -18.07
C LEU A 727 -13.73 -4.73 -16.83
N ALA A 728 -14.89 -5.38 -16.98
CA ALA A 728 -15.82 -5.56 -15.87
C ALA A 728 -15.52 -6.82 -15.06
N ASP A 729 -15.78 -6.76 -13.76
CA ASP A 729 -15.91 -7.94 -12.92
C ASP A 729 -17.09 -8.78 -13.43
N PRO A 730 -16.89 -10.08 -13.69
CA PRO A 730 -17.90 -10.89 -14.37
C PRO A 730 -19.18 -11.12 -13.57
N TYR A 731 -19.17 -10.86 -12.25
CA TYR A 731 -20.33 -11.10 -11.39
C TYR A 731 -20.96 -9.80 -10.89
N THR A 732 -20.13 -8.81 -10.54
CA THR A 732 -20.65 -7.55 -10.01
C THR A 732 -20.88 -6.50 -11.08
N GLY A 733 -20.26 -6.65 -12.27
CA GLY A 733 -20.27 -5.63 -13.32
C GLY A 733 -19.42 -4.41 -13.01
N ALA A 734 -18.78 -4.34 -11.83
CA ALA A 734 -17.91 -3.23 -11.48
C ALA A 734 -16.72 -3.17 -12.45
N SER A 735 -16.37 -1.98 -12.95
CA SER A 735 -15.30 -1.83 -13.94
C SER A 735 -14.39 -0.66 -13.59
N PRO A 736 -13.06 -0.83 -13.58
CA PRO A 736 -12.13 0.26 -13.33
C PRO A 736 -12.05 1.20 -14.52
N LYS A 737 -11.90 2.51 -14.25
CA LYS A 737 -11.65 3.50 -15.30
C LYS A 737 -10.36 3.11 -16.03
N ARG A 738 -10.40 3.16 -17.37
CA ARG A 738 -9.23 2.93 -18.26
C ARG A 738 -8.64 1.50 -18.24
N GLY A 739 -9.29 0.52 -17.60
CA GLY A 739 -8.77 -0.86 -17.54
C GLY A 739 -8.59 -1.51 -18.91
N ALA A 740 -9.69 -1.66 -19.66
CA ALA A 740 -9.67 -2.23 -21.01
C ALA A 740 -8.71 -1.48 -21.95
N LYS A 741 -8.73 -0.14 -21.91
CA LYS A 741 -7.81 0.72 -22.66
C LYS A 741 -6.34 0.45 -22.32
N THR A 742 -6.01 0.29 -21.04
CA THR A 742 -4.64 0.00 -20.59
C THR A 742 -4.16 -1.36 -21.07
N ILE A 743 -5.01 -2.40 -20.98
CA ILE A 743 -4.67 -3.74 -21.48
C ILE A 743 -4.53 -3.72 -23.01
N ARG A 744 -5.46 -3.08 -23.73
CA ARG A 744 -5.43 -2.96 -25.19
C ARG A 744 -4.18 -2.25 -25.69
N ALA A 745 -3.75 -1.19 -25.01
CA ALA A 745 -2.49 -0.51 -25.27
C ALA A 745 -1.28 -1.47 -25.16
N ARG A 746 -1.20 -2.24 -24.06
CA ARG A 746 -0.11 -3.20 -23.82
C ARG A 746 -0.06 -4.29 -24.88
N ILE A 747 -1.20 -4.88 -25.23
CA ILE A 747 -1.28 -5.91 -26.27
C ILE A 747 -0.97 -5.31 -27.65
N GLY A 748 -1.43 -4.09 -27.94
CA GLY A 748 -1.09 -3.37 -29.17
C GLY A 748 0.41 -3.15 -29.35
N ASN A 749 1.16 -2.92 -28.25
CA ASN A 749 2.62 -2.82 -28.29
C ASN A 749 3.31 -4.14 -28.66
N ILE A 750 2.72 -5.28 -28.28
CA ILE A 750 3.20 -6.61 -28.68
C ILE A 750 2.88 -6.85 -30.16
N VAL A 751 1.65 -6.53 -30.60
CA VAL A 751 1.24 -6.67 -32.01
C VAL A 751 2.16 -5.85 -32.93
N GLN A 752 2.62 -4.67 -32.53
CA GLN A 752 3.56 -3.89 -33.33
C GLN A 752 4.91 -4.59 -33.58
N GLN A 753 5.27 -5.64 -32.83
CA GLN A 753 6.51 -6.39 -33.01
C GLN A 753 6.44 -7.49 -34.08
N VAL A 754 5.26 -7.78 -34.64
CA VAL A 754 5.07 -8.81 -35.67
C VAL A 754 4.89 -8.23 -37.08
N PRO A 755 5.10 -9.02 -38.15
CA PRO A 755 4.80 -8.61 -39.53
C PRO A 755 3.41 -7.96 -39.69
N GLU A 756 3.40 -6.82 -40.38
CA GLU A 756 2.21 -5.99 -40.64
C GLU A 756 1.48 -5.53 -39.36
N GLY A 757 2.10 -5.70 -38.19
CA GLY A 757 1.52 -5.37 -36.90
C GLY A 757 1.34 -3.87 -36.69
N GLU A 758 2.33 -3.06 -37.09
CA GLU A 758 2.23 -1.61 -37.04
C GLU A 758 1.10 -1.09 -37.93
N GLU A 759 1.01 -1.57 -39.16
CA GLU A 759 -0.07 -1.21 -40.09
C GLU A 759 -1.44 -1.63 -39.55
N PHE A 760 -1.53 -2.83 -38.98
CA PHE A 760 -2.73 -3.31 -38.31
C PHE A 760 -3.15 -2.36 -37.18
N VAL A 761 -2.23 -2.00 -36.26
CA VAL A 761 -2.53 -1.13 -35.11
C VAL A 761 -2.94 0.28 -35.54
N ARG A 762 -2.34 0.83 -36.62
CA ARG A 762 -2.70 2.14 -37.18
C ARG A 762 -4.15 2.19 -37.66
N ARG A 763 -4.67 1.11 -38.21
CA ARG A 763 -6.04 1.03 -38.79
C ARG A 763 -7.14 0.88 -37.75
N ILE A 764 -6.77 0.71 -36.48
CA ILE A 764 -7.72 0.51 -35.39
C ILE A 764 -8.34 1.85 -35.03
N PRO A 765 -9.68 1.95 -34.91
CA PRO A 765 -10.34 3.18 -34.49
C PRO A 765 -9.78 3.73 -33.18
N ARG A 766 -9.78 5.06 -33.05
CA ARG A 766 -9.28 5.79 -31.88
C ARG A 766 -10.29 6.79 -31.37
N THR A 767 -10.43 6.86 -30.04
CA THR A 767 -11.33 7.81 -29.38
C THR A 767 -10.95 9.26 -29.73
N THR A 768 -11.91 10.03 -30.24
CA THR A 768 -11.80 11.48 -30.49
C THR A 768 -12.55 12.25 -29.41
N LEU A 769 -12.42 13.58 -29.36
CA LEU A 769 -13.29 14.42 -28.53
C LEU A 769 -14.77 14.19 -28.86
N GLU A 770 -15.09 14.09 -30.14
CA GLU A 770 -16.45 13.87 -30.64
C GLU A 770 -17.00 12.52 -30.16
N SER A 771 -16.26 11.43 -30.39
CA SER A 771 -16.68 10.09 -29.94
C SER A 771 -16.74 9.97 -28.41
N TYR A 772 -15.89 10.71 -27.70
CA TYR A 772 -15.93 10.76 -26.23
C TYR A 772 -17.21 11.44 -25.73
N LYS A 773 -17.64 12.54 -26.36
CA LYS A 773 -18.88 13.24 -26.00
C LYS A 773 -20.13 12.48 -26.42
N SER A 774 -20.12 11.89 -27.62
CA SER A 774 -21.28 11.20 -28.17
C SER A 774 -21.47 9.77 -27.65
N GLY A 775 -20.37 9.13 -27.21
CA GLY A 775 -20.34 7.72 -26.84
C GLY A 775 -20.48 6.75 -28.01
N ARG A 776 -20.37 7.22 -29.26
CA ARG A 776 -20.56 6.37 -30.46
C ARG A 776 -19.23 6.00 -31.11
N ASP A 777 -19.03 4.71 -31.37
CA ASP A 777 -17.86 4.20 -32.10
C ASP A 777 -17.78 4.75 -33.54
N ALA A 778 -18.93 5.08 -34.14
CA ALA A 778 -19.00 5.68 -35.48
C ALA A 778 -18.32 7.06 -35.57
N ASP A 779 -18.15 7.75 -34.44
CA ASP A 779 -17.51 9.06 -34.37
C ASP A 779 -16.00 8.95 -34.04
N MET A 780 -15.48 7.72 -33.87
CA MET A 780 -14.05 7.48 -33.68
C MET A 780 -13.27 7.75 -34.96
N TYR A 781 -12.03 8.19 -34.80
CA TYR A 781 -11.14 8.36 -35.94
C TYR A 781 -10.59 7.01 -36.38
N GLN A 782 -10.74 6.68 -37.66
CA GLN A 782 -10.13 5.50 -38.27
C GLN A 782 -9.20 5.89 -39.41
N PHE A 783 -7.92 5.54 -39.27
CA PHE A 783 -6.95 5.74 -40.33
C PHE A 783 -7.23 4.78 -41.51
N GLN A 784 -7.47 5.34 -42.69
CA GLN A 784 -7.87 4.60 -43.89
C GLN A 784 -6.70 3.84 -44.56
N GLY A 785 -5.54 3.77 -43.92
CA GLY A 785 -4.33 3.13 -44.47
C GLY A 785 -3.56 4.00 -45.46
N ARG A 786 -4.06 5.19 -45.80
CA ARG A 786 -3.38 6.16 -46.68
C ARG A 786 -3.01 7.40 -45.88
N PHE A 787 -1.71 7.73 -45.88
CA PHE A 787 -1.22 8.96 -45.27
C PHE A 787 -1.69 10.19 -46.06
N GLU A 788 -2.24 11.16 -45.34
CA GLU A 788 -2.68 12.45 -45.87
C GLU A 788 -1.70 13.53 -45.40
N PRO A 789 -0.91 14.14 -46.30
CA PRO A 789 0.00 15.21 -45.90
C PRO A 789 -0.75 16.51 -45.59
N ASN A 790 -0.27 17.24 -44.60
CA ASN A 790 -0.54 18.66 -44.40
C ASN A 790 0.79 19.39 -44.22
N ASP A 791 1.27 20.01 -45.28
CA ASP A 791 2.58 20.68 -45.32
C ASP A 791 2.70 21.81 -44.30
N GLN A 792 1.57 22.40 -43.88
CA GLN A 792 1.57 23.45 -42.87
C GLN A 792 1.97 22.92 -41.50
N LEU A 793 1.72 21.64 -41.16
CA LEU A 793 2.06 21.06 -39.86
C LEU A 793 3.54 20.65 -39.78
N ILE A 794 4.18 20.38 -40.92
CA ILE A 794 5.56 19.91 -40.97
C ILE A 794 6.49 20.97 -40.38
N GLY A 795 7.35 20.58 -39.44
CA GLY A 795 8.27 21.49 -38.76
C GLY A 795 8.54 21.13 -37.32
N THR A 796 9.25 22.01 -36.64
CA THR A 796 9.65 21.91 -35.24
C THR A 796 8.85 22.90 -34.42
N TRP A 797 8.17 22.37 -33.42
CA TRP A 797 7.24 23.11 -32.58
C TRP A 797 7.66 23.01 -31.12
N GLU A 798 7.91 24.13 -30.46
CA GLU A 798 8.29 24.18 -29.05
C GLU A 798 7.12 24.64 -28.18
N TRP A 799 6.89 23.96 -27.05
CA TRP A 799 5.77 24.27 -26.17
C TRP A 799 5.92 25.67 -25.57
N ALA A 800 5.07 26.60 -26.02
CA ALA A 800 5.14 28.01 -25.69
C ALA A 800 4.37 28.36 -24.40
N ILE A 801 3.14 27.86 -24.27
CA ILE A 801 2.17 28.39 -23.29
C ILE A 801 1.97 27.42 -22.12
N TRP A 802 2.27 27.91 -20.92
CA TRP A 802 2.00 27.23 -19.65
C TRP A 802 1.48 28.20 -18.59
N PRO A 803 0.45 27.85 -17.80
CA PRO A 803 -0.35 26.62 -17.83
C PRO A 803 -1.22 26.48 -19.10
N PRO A 804 -1.58 25.25 -19.52
CA PRO A 804 -2.29 25.00 -20.77
C PRO A 804 -3.66 25.68 -20.82
N ALA A 805 -4.21 25.85 -22.02
CA ALA A 805 -5.60 26.27 -22.22
C ALA A 805 -6.52 25.09 -21.89
N ASN A 806 -7.50 25.28 -21.01
CA ASN A 806 -8.42 24.20 -20.63
C ASN A 806 -9.67 24.16 -21.50
N LYS A 807 -10.05 25.29 -22.12
CA LYS A 807 -11.20 25.41 -23.02
C LYS A 807 -10.80 26.07 -24.35
N PRO A 808 -11.53 25.83 -25.46
CA PRO A 808 -11.24 26.44 -26.76
C PRO A 808 -11.17 27.97 -26.71
N GLY A 809 -12.07 28.61 -25.96
CA GLY A 809 -12.12 30.07 -25.82
C GLY A 809 -10.94 30.69 -25.05
N GLU A 810 -10.09 29.91 -24.37
CA GLU A 810 -8.93 30.43 -23.65
C GLU A 810 -7.67 30.55 -24.54
N ILE A 811 -7.70 29.98 -25.75
CA ILE A 811 -6.50 29.86 -26.61
C ILE A 811 -6.00 31.25 -27.01
N ASP A 812 -6.87 32.06 -27.62
CA ASP A 812 -6.50 33.36 -28.19
C ASP A 812 -5.95 34.30 -27.09
N ASP A 813 -6.67 34.45 -25.99
CA ASP A 813 -6.27 35.27 -24.84
C ASP A 813 -4.90 34.86 -24.27
N LYS A 814 -4.64 33.56 -24.17
CA LYS A 814 -3.37 33.04 -23.66
C LYS A 814 -2.22 33.28 -24.64
N VAL A 815 -2.45 33.12 -25.95
CA VAL A 815 -1.45 33.39 -26.98
C VAL A 815 -1.11 34.88 -27.01
N GLU A 816 -2.11 35.75 -27.03
CA GLU A 816 -1.90 37.21 -26.99
C GLU A 816 -1.16 37.66 -25.73
N SER A 817 -1.56 37.15 -24.56
CA SER A 817 -0.87 37.45 -23.30
C SER A 817 0.56 36.93 -23.28
N TRP A 818 0.84 35.79 -23.91
CA TRP A 818 2.18 35.25 -24.03
C TRP A 818 3.04 36.11 -24.98
N LEU A 819 2.50 36.49 -26.13
CA LEU A 819 3.17 37.34 -27.12
C LEU A 819 3.54 38.71 -26.55
N LYS A 820 2.65 39.36 -25.77
CA LYS A 820 2.95 40.65 -25.11
C LYS A 820 4.24 40.65 -24.30
N ASN A 821 4.62 39.51 -23.74
CA ASN A 821 5.81 39.37 -22.90
C ASN A 821 7.04 38.81 -23.63
N ASN A 822 6.84 38.14 -24.77
CA ASN A 822 7.88 37.35 -25.44
C ASN A 822 8.20 37.79 -26.87
N LEU A 823 7.35 38.63 -27.48
CA LEU A 823 7.56 39.21 -28.80
C LEU A 823 8.42 40.46 -28.69
N LYS A 824 9.58 40.47 -29.36
CA LYS A 824 10.45 41.64 -29.51
C LYS A 824 10.93 41.73 -30.95
N ASP A 825 10.80 42.91 -31.55
CA ASP A 825 11.24 43.19 -32.93
C ASP A 825 10.70 42.17 -33.96
N GLY A 826 9.43 41.76 -33.80
CA GLY A 826 8.78 40.78 -34.68
C GLY A 826 9.27 39.34 -34.50
N LYS A 827 10.04 39.05 -33.45
CA LYS A 827 10.55 37.70 -33.14
C LYS A 827 10.16 37.29 -31.72
N ALA A 828 9.60 36.09 -31.57
CA ALA A 828 9.37 35.47 -30.27
C ALA A 828 10.38 34.35 -30.02
N THR A 829 10.76 34.15 -28.76
CA THR A 829 11.69 33.07 -28.36
C THR A 829 11.19 32.37 -27.11
N ILE A 830 11.32 31.04 -27.06
CA ILE A 830 10.96 30.23 -25.88
C ILE A 830 12.23 29.96 -25.07
N LYS A 831 12.17 30.20 -23.76
CA LYS A 831 13.26 29.87 -22.83
C LYS A 831 12.90 28.63 -22.02
N GLY A 832 13.56 27.51 -22.30
CA GLY A 832 13.39 26.27 -21.54
C GLY A 832 12.04 25.59 -21.81
N SER A 833 11.76 25.30 -23.08
CA SER A 833 10.55 24.57 -23.47
C SER A 833 10.40 23.26 -22.67
N LYS A 834 9.17 22.97 -22.25
CA LYS A 834 8.84 21.73 -21.53
C LYS A 834 8.71 20.52 -22.46
N ASP A 835 8.51 20.76 -23.75
CA ASP A 835 8.39 19.73 -24.78
C ASP A 835 8.69 20.30 -26.17
N THR A 836 9.21 19.48 -27.07
CA THR A 836 9.46 19.85 -28.46
C THR A 836 8.85 18.80 -29.35
N LEU A 837 7.81 19.16 -30.12
CA LEU A 837 7.17 18.28 -31.08
C LEU A 837 7.73 18.55 -32.47
N LYS A 838 8.31 17.53 -33.10
CA LYS A 838 8.68 17.58 -34.51
C LYS A 838 7.71 16.75 -35.33
N ILE A 839 7.08 17.36 -36.32
CA ILE A 839 6.17 16.71 -37.27
C ILE A 839 6.94 16.46 -38.56
N GLU A 840 7.09 15.20 -38.96
CA GLU A 840 7.88 14.81 -40.12
C GLU A 840 7.02 14.52 -41.35
N PRO A 841 7.51 14.78 -42.59
CA PRO A 841 6.75 14.56 -43.83
C PRO A 841 6.28 13.13 -44.08
N ASN A 842 6.83 12.15 -43.37
CA ASN A 842 6.55 10.72 -43.53
C ASN A 842 5.45 10.22 -42.56
N GLY A 843 4.71 11.12 -41.92
CA GLY A 843 3.67 10.78 -40.95
C GLY A 843 4.19 10.46 -39.55
N LYS A 844 5.50 10.58 -39.27
CA LYS A 844 6.07 10.37 -37.93
C LYS A 844 6.07 11.64 -37.11
N THR A 845 6.00 11.49 -35.79
CA THR A 845 6.33 12.55 -34.84
C THR A 845 7.55 12.19 -34.00
N THR A 846 8.48 13.13 -33.82
CA THR A 846 9.73 12.93 -33.07
C THR A 846 9.98 14.07 -32.08
N LYS A 847 11.03 13.94 -31.25
CA LYS A 847 11.48 14.87 -30.19
C LYS A 847 10.52 15.10 -29.00
N SER A 848 9.22 14.80 -29.13
CA SER A 848 8.25 15.05 -28.05
C SER A 848 8.32 13.95 -26.99
N GLY A 849 8.39 14.34 -25.72
CA GLY A 849 8.19 13.44 -24.59
C GLY A 849 6.72 13.07 -24.40
N TYR A 850 5.79 13.94 -24.80
CA TYR A 850 4.34 13.75 -24.65
C TYR A 850 3.72 12.92 -25.78
N TYR A 851 4.17 13.12 -27.02
CA TYR A 851 3.62 12.46 -28.21
C TYR A 851 4.56 11.44 -28.85
N ARG A 852 5.53 10.90 -28.07
CA ARG A 852 6.57 9.96 -28.51
C ARG A 852 6.10 8.77 -29.35
N ASN A 853 4.89 8.27 -29.10
CA ASN A 853 4.32 7.08 -29.74
C ASN A 853 3.08 7.44 -30.59
N HIS A 854 3.05 8.64 -31.16
CA HIS A 854 2.01 9.04 -32.11
C HIS A 854 2.54 9.03 -33.54
N PHE A 855 1.63 8.85 -34.48
CA PHE A 855 1.83 9.20 -35.88
C PHE A 855 0.80 10.27 -36.25
N TRP A 856 0.95 10.90 -37.40
CA TRP A 856 -0.02 11.89 -37.87
C TRP A 856 -0.49 11.60 -39.29
N SER A 857 -1.68 12.09 -39.61
CA SER A 857 -2.26 12.10 -40.96
C SER A 857 -3.34 13.18 -41.01
N GLY A 858 -3.31 14.02 -42.04
CA GLY A 858 -4.16 15.19 -42.16
C GLY A 858 -3.94 16.11 -40.96
N ASN A 859 -5.02 16.40 -40.23
CA ASN A 859 -5.01 17.21 -39.02
C ASN A 859 -5.10 16.37 -37.74
N MET A 860 -4.85 15.06 -37.82
CA MET A 860 -5.00 14.15 -36.69
C MET A 860 -3.65 13.63 -36.23
N LEU A 861 -3.42 13.71 -34.92
CA LEU A 861 -2.31 13.10 -34.21
C LEU A 861 -2.82 11.85 -33.48
N VAL A 862 -2.38 10.69 -33.91
CA VAL A 862 -3.02 9.40 -33.60
C VAL A 862 -2.10 8.55 -32.75
N GLY A 863 -2.59 8.09 -31.59
CA GLY A 863 -1.84 7.27 -30.67
C GLY A 863 -1.66 5.82 -31.16
N MET A 864 -0.42 5.32 -31.17
CA MET A 864 -0.13 3.92 -31.48
C MET A 864 -0.39 3.00 -30.29
N ASP A 865 -0.11 3.49 -29.09
CA ASP A 865 -0.20 2.75 -27.82
C ASP A 865 -1.15 3.42 -26.81
N VAL A 866 -1.87 4.44 -27.25
CA VAL A 866 -2.91 5.12 -26.48
C VAL A 866 -4.14 5.24 -27.36
N ASP A 867 -5.29 4.82 -26.82
CA ASP A 867 -6.57 4.92 -27.55
C ASP A 867 -7.07 6.38 -27.58
N GLN A 868 -6.46 7.21 -28.43
CA GLN A 868 -6.89 8.55 -28.72
C GLN A 868 -6.41 9.00 -30.10
N ALA A 869 -7.20 9.84 -30.75
CA ALA A 869 -6.79 10.64 -31.90
C ALA A 869 -7.11 12.11 -31.59
N LEU A 870 -6.09 12.95 -31.70
CA LEU A 870 -6.07 14.32 -31.23
C LEU A 870 -6.07 15.26 -32.42
N GLN A 871 -6.98 16.23 -32.41
CA GLN A 871 -7.00 17.24 -33.45
C GLN A 871 -5.81 18.19 -33.30
N MET A 872 -5.23 18.55 -34.45
CA MET A 872 -4.21 19.56 -34.61
C MET A 872 -4.75 20.69 -35.47
N GLU A 873 -4.48 21.92 -35.07
CA GLU A 873 -4.75 23.11 -35.88
C GLU A 873 -3.59 24.11 -35.79
N ILE A 874 -3.38 24.88 -36.85
CA ILE A 874 -2.43 25.99 -36.83
C ILE A 874 -3.22 27.29 -36.78
N ARG A 875 -2.76 28.19 -35.92
CA ARG A 875 -3.20 29.58 -35.90
C ARG A 875 -2.00 30.50 -35.94
N THR A 876 -2.08 31.54 -36.76
CA THR A 876 -1.01 32.53 -36.92
C THR A 876 -1.39 33.80 -36.17
N TYR A 877 -0.50 34.26 -35.27
CA TYR A 877 -0.67 35.49 -34.50
C TYR A 877 0.57 36.36 -34.67
N GLU A 878 0.40 37.63 -35.04
CA GLU A 878 1.52 38.55 -35.26
C GLU A 878 2.59 37.98 -36.23
N GLY A 879 2.15 37.19 -37.23
CA GLY A 879 3.02 36.53 -38.21
C GLY A 879 3.77 35.29 -37.70
N ILE A 880 3.45 34.80 -36.50
CA ILE A 880 4.06 33.62 -35.88
C ILE A 880 3.04 32.49 -35.83
N ASP A 881 3.43 31.31 -36.33
CA ASP A 881 2.58 30.13 -36.31
C ASP A 881 2.61 29.44 -34.94
N PHE A 882 1.42 29.12 -34.45
CA PHE A 882 1.19 28.30 -33.27
C PHE A 882 0.44 27.03 -33.65
N LEU A 883 0.99 25.88 -33.27
CA LEU A 883 0.35 24.58 -33.37
C LEU A 883 -0.42 24.31 -32.08
N ILE A 884 -1.74 24.17 -32.21
CA ILE A 884 -2.66 23.84 -31.14
C ILE A 884 -2.97 22.36 -31.29
N VAL A 885 -2.57 21.57 -30.29
CA VAL A 885 -2.84 20.14 -30.23
C VAL A 885 -3.80 19.89 -29.08
N GLU A 886 -4.89 19.18 -29.33
CA GLU A 886 -5.73 18.66 -28.24
C GLU A 886 -4.86 17.87 -27.27
N ARG A 887 -4.98 18.16 -25.97
CA ARG A 887 -4.05 17.65 -24.96
C ARG A 887 -4.16 16.13 -24.76
N GLY A 888 -5.28 15.52 -25.14
CA GLY A 888 -5.55 14.11 -24.89
C GLY A 888 -5.46 13.75 -23.40
N GLY A 889 -5.31 12.46 -23.09
CA GLY A 889 -5.05 11.97 -21.72
C GLY A 889 -6.21 12.15 -20.72
N LYS A 890 -7.24 12.91 -21.09
CA LYS A 890 -8.44 13.22 -20.31
C LYS A 890 -9.74 12.59 -20.84
N PHE A 891 -9.72 11.91 -21.99
CA PHE A 891 -10.86 11.13 -22.54
C PHE A 891 -11.22 9.93 -21.64
N GLY A 892 -11.60 10.20 -20.40
CA GLY A 892 -11.73 9.25 -19.29
C GLY A 892 -11.49 9.83 -17.89
N GLY A 893 -11.60 11.16 -17.70
CA GLY A 893 -11.60 11.86 -16.39
C GLY A 893 -10.22 12.00 -15.71
N ASP A 894 -10.03 13.04 -14.89
CA ASP A 894 -8.84 13.21 -14.02
C ASP A 894 -8.71 12.01 -13.05
N PRO A 895 -7.51 11.65 -12.58
CA PRO A 895 -7.31 10.59 -11.58
C PRO A 895 -8.07 10.83 -10.26
N ASP A 896 -8.49 12.07 -10.00
CA ASP A 896 -9.04 12.53 -8.73
C ASP A 896 -10.54 12.90 -8.77
N ASP A 897 -11.22 12.78 -9.92
CA ASP A 897 -12.63 13.18 -10.00
C ASP A 897 -13.58 11.97 -9.88
N GLU A 898 -14.29 11.93 -8.76
CA GLU A 898 -15.41 11.06 -8.47
C GLU A 898 -16.60 11.48 -9.35
N GLY A 899 -17.35 10.51 -9.87
CA GLY A 899 -18.68 10.82 -10.40
C GLY A 899 -18.91 10.43 -11.84
N THR A 900 -20.06 9.81 -12.01
CA THR A 900 -20.74 9.35 -13.22
C THR A 900 -21.62 10.45 -13.82
N ASP A 901 -21.16 11.70 -13.83
CA ASP A 901 -21.94 12.76 -14.45
C ASP A 901 -21.84 12.66 -15.97
N ALA A 902 -22.95 12.93 -16.65
CA ALA A 902 -22.94 13.14 -18.09
C ALA A 902 -21.82 14.14 -18.44
N ILE A 903 -20.97 13.80 -19.40
CA ILE A 903 -19.86 14.66 -19.82
C ILE A 903 -20.48 16.02 -20.19
N PRO A 904 -20.11 17.13 -19.53
CA PRO A 904 -20.66 18.43 -19.85
C PRO A 904 -20.47 18.73 -21.34
N ASP A 905 -21.47 19.32 -22.00
CA ASP A 905 -21.38 19.64 -23.43
C ASP A 905 -20.17 20.55 -23.74
N ASP A 906 -19.77 21.39 -22.77
CA ASP A 906 -18.62 22.30 -22.84
C ASP A 906 -17.29 21.67 -22.39
N TRP A 907 -17.28 20.38 -22.03
CA TRP A 907 -16.07 19.69 -21.60
C TRP A 907 -15.04 19.59 -22.72
N HIS A 908 -13.77 19.76 -22.38
CA HIS A 908 -12.64 19.66 -23.30
C HIS A 908 -11.39 19.10 -22.57
N PRO A 909 -10.53 18.29 -23.23
CA PRO A 909 -9.28 17.80 -22.63
C PRO A 909 -8.23 18.90 -22.36
N GLY A 910 -8.50 20.12 -22.78
CA GLY A 910 -7.54 21.23 -22.91
C GLY A 910 -6.62 21.09 -24.13
N TYR A 911 -5.65 21.98 -24.25
CA TYR A 911 -4.74 22.08 -25.39
C TYR A 911 -3.28 22.26 -24.96
N HIS A 912 -2.38 21.64 -25.70
CA HIS A 912 -0.96 22.02 -25.72
C HIS A 912 -0.75 22.98 -26.90
N ILE A 913 -0.13 24.13 -26.62
CA ILE A 913 0.08 25.20 -27.61
C ILE A 913 1.57 25.36 -27.81
N TYR A 914 2.02 25.02 -29.01
CA TYR A 914 3.41 25.08 -29.44
C TYR A 914 3.63 26.23 -30.42
N MET A 915 4.81 26.82 -30.44
CA MET A 915 5.24 27.84 -31.41
C MET A 915 6.21 27.20 -32.40
N ARG A 916 6.13 27.55 -33.68
CA ARG A 916 7.09 27.13 -34.71
C ARG A 916 8.48 27.73 -34.43
N THR A 917 9.55 26.94 -34.60
CA THR A 917 10.92 27.39 -34.30
C THR A 917 11.96 27.13 -35.39
N ASP A 918 11.59 26.50 -36.50
CA ASP A 918 12.48 26.25 -37.65
C ASP A 918 12.26 27.13 -38.87
#